data_AF-A0ABD5K0H9-F1
#
_entry.id   AF-A0ABD5K0H9-F1
#
_cell.length_a   1.000
_cell.length_b   1.000
_cell.length_c   1.000
_cell.angle_alpha   90.00
_cell.angle_beta   90.00
_cell.angle_gamma   90.00
#
_symmetry.space_group_name_H-M   'P 1'
#
loop_
_entity.id
_entity.type
_entity.pdbx_description
1 polymer ?
#
loop_
_entity_poly.entity_id
_entity_poly.type
_entity_poly.pdbx_seq_one_letter_code
_entity_poly.pdbx_strand_id
1 'polypeptide(L)'
;MRDQTTGPRVLLKRLRELMAEPLEPQPRLDRIVREIAQNMVAEVCSFYVLRADGVLELYATEGLNPQSVHLAQLRLGQGLVGTIAASARPLNLTDAQSHPAFAYLPETGEEVYNSFLGVPVLRAGRTMGVLVVQNRTKRAYREDEVEALETTAMVLAEIIASGDGLKLVRPGIDLDMGRPMSVTGAAFNDGIGLGHVVLHEPRIVVTNLFNEDSQAELARLDQALGSLRISIDDMLSRRDVAIEGEHREVLEAYRMFAHDRGWVRRLEEAIHNGLTAEAAVEKVQSDTRARMMHLTDPYMRERLSDFDDLANRLLRQLMGRDIKTMAESLVKDAIIVARSMGAAELLDYPRERLRGVVLEDGAATSHVVIVARAMGIPVVGQAKGAVSMAENNDAAIVDGDEGVVHLRPQSDLESAYAEKVRFRARRQAHYRELRDKPALTKDGVDISLLMNAGLLVDLPQLAASGASGIGLFRTELQFMVASTFPRAEQQERLYRSVMEASGDKPVTFRTLDIGGDKVLPYFSASAQEENPALGWRAIRLTLDRPGLLRTQLRALLKAAGGRELKLMLPMVTEVAEVKAAREIIEREVRHLSRFAHALPTRMKLGAMVEVPALLWQLDELMTAVDFVSVGSNDLFQFLMAVDRGNSLISGRFDQLSPAFLRTLRHIVDTGNRHNKPVTLCGEMAGRPLTAMTLIGLGFRSISMSAAAIGPVKAMLGALDTTKLNALLNEELDKPNVAHSLRELMLRFAEDNDIPL
;
A
#
# COMPACT_ATOMS: atom_id res chain seq x y z
N MET A 1 -6.11 -25.18 56.39
CA MET A 1 -6.14 -24.94 54.94
C MET A 1 -6.90 -23.64 54.71
N ARG A 2 -6.20 -22.55 54.39
CA ARG A 2 -6.82 -21.31 53.93
C ARG A 2 -6.81 -21.34 52.40
N ASP A 3 -7.95 -20.97 51.84
CA ASP A 3 -8.33 -21.00 50.43
C ASP A 3 -7.35 -20.21 49.53
N GLN A 4 -6.82 -20.84 48.47
CA GLN A 4 -5.80 -20.29 47.56
C GLN A 4 -6.38 -19.87 46.19
N THR A 5 -7.60 -19.36 46.14
CA THR A 5 -8.28 -18.97 44.88
C THR A 5 -8.52 -17.46 44.73
N THR A 6 -7.90 -16.62 45.57
CA THR A 6 -8.24 -15.18 45.71
C THR A 6 -7.23 -14.16 45.17
N GLY A 7 -6.18 -14.56 44.43
CA GLY A 7 -5.03 -13.69 44.11
C GLY A 7 -5.26 -12.59 43.05
N PRO A 8 -5.55 -12.90 41.77
CA PRO A 8 -5.40 -11.90 40.68
C PRO A 8 -6.57 -10.92 40.56
N ARG A 9 -7.82 -11.41 40.67
CA ARG A 9 -9.03 -10.57 40.50
C ARG A 9 -9.20 -9.54 41.61
N VAL A 10 -8.81 -9.88 42.84
CA VAL A 10 -8.89 -8.95 43.99
C VAL A 10 -7.81 -7.87 43.87
N LEU A 11 -6.59 -8.24 43.48
CA LEU A 11 -5.50 -7.30 43.21
C LEU A 11 -5.89 -6.30 42.11
N LEU A 12 -6.42 -6.78 40.97
CA LEU A 12 -6.86 -5.92 39.87
C LEU A 12 -8.00 -4.96 40.27
N LYS A 13 -8.95 -5.43 41.08
CA LYS A 13 -10.03 -4.59 41.60
C LYS A 13 -9.48 -3.48 42.52
N ARG A 14 -8.58 -3.84 43.45
CA ARG A 14 -7.93 -2.88 44.35
C ARG A 14 -7.05 -1.87 43.62
N LEU A 15 -6.30 -2.31 42.61
CA LEU A 15 -5.51 -1.40 41.78
C LEU A 15 -6.41 -0.39 41.05
N ARG A 16 -7.57 -0.81 40.52
CA ARG A 16 -8.54 0.13 39.94
C ARG A 16 -9.13 1.09 40.97
N GLU A 17 -9.41 0.63 42.20
CA GLU A 17 -9.93 1.47 43.30
C GLU A 17 -8.89 2.52 43.75
N LEU A 18 -7.62 2.12 43.95
CA LEU A 18 -6.53 3.03 44.32
C LEU A 18 -6.24 4.11 43.28
N MET A 19 -6.53 3.83 42.02
CA MET A 19 -6.39 4.81 40.93
C MET A 19 -7.55 5.80 40.87
N ALA A 20 -8.73 5.42 41.36
CA ALA A 20 -9.88 6.32 41.45
C ALA A 20 -9.77 7.26 42.67
N GLU A 21 -8.83 7.02 43.58
CA GLU A 21 -8.56 7.91 44.70
C GLU A 21 -7.78 9.17 44.25
N PRO A 22 -8.14 10.37 44.76
CA PRO A 22 -7.47 11.62 44.46
C PRO A 22 -6.15 11.74 45.25
N LEU A 23 -5.20 10.85 44.94
CA LEU A 23 -3.85 10.86 45.51
C LEU A 23 -2.87 11.55 44.57
N GLU A 24 -1.88 12.22 45.15
CA GLU A 24 -0.74 12.71 44.39
C GLU A 24 0.02 11.53 43.73
N PRO A 25 0.64 11.75 42.55
CA PRO A 25 1.19 10.69 41.71
C PRO A 25 2.22 9.75 42.37
N GLN A 26 3.15 10.26 43.18
CA GLN A 26 4.18 9.45 43.85
C GLN A 26 3.63 8.58 45.01
N PRO A 27 2.86 9.13 45.98
CA PRO A 27 2.18 8.32 47.01
C PRO A 27 1.29 7.21 46.43
N ARG A 28 0.73 7.44 45.24
CA ARG A 28 -0.08 6.46 44.52
C ARG A 28 0.77 5.26 44.07
N LEU A 29 1.94 5.51 43.44
CA LEU A 29 2.86 4.43 43.05
C LEU A 29 3.39 3.65 44.25
N ASP A 30 3.75 4.34 45.33
CA ASP A 30 4.23 3.71 46.57
C ASP A 30 3.17 2.74 47.16
N ARG A 31 1.90 3.13 47.10
CA ARG A 31 0.79 2.28 47.57
C ARG A 31 0.52 1.10 46.63
N ILE A 32 0.69 1.31 45.32
CA ILE A 32 0.56 0.23 44.32
C ILE A 32 1.62 -0.84 44.54
N VAL A 33 2.91 -0.48 44.65
CA VAL A 33 3.97 -1.47 44.88
C VAL A 33 3.78 -2.21 46.20
N ARG A 34 3.26 -1.55 47.25
CA ARG A 34 2.92 -2.20 48.52
C ARG A 34 1.80 -3.23 48.39
N GLU A 35 0.71 -2.92 47.69
CA GLU A 35 -0.36 -3.90 47.46
C GLU A 35 0.13 -5.09 46.61
N ILE A 36 0.98 -4.84 45.61
CA ILE A 36 1.56 -5.90 44.79
C ILE A 36 2.45 -6.81 45.65
N ALA A 37 3.32 -6.25 46.50
CA ALA A 37 4.15 -7.01 47.43
C ALA A 37 3.31 -7.91 48.35
N GLN A 38 2.24 -7.37 48.94
CA GLN A 38 1.35 -8.11 49.84
C GLN A 38 0.61 -9.26 49.13
N ASN A 39 0.09 -9.02 47.92
CA ASN A 39 -0.65 -10.04 47.17
C ASN A 39 0.26 -11.14 46.63
N MET A 40 1.49 -10.79 46.22
CA MET A 40 2.50 -11.75 45.76
C MET A 40 3.20 -12.50 46.91
N VAL A 41 2.94 -12.11 48.16
CA VAL A 41 3.68 -12.57 49.35
C VAL A 41 5.19 -12.37 49.15
N ALA A 42 5.55 -11.21 48.59
CA ALA A 42 6.91 -10.79 48.32
C ALA A 42 7.38 -9.82 49.40
N GLU A 43 8.65 -9.92 49.81
CA GLU A 43 9.24 -8.98 50.76
C GLU A 43 9.67 -7.68 50.09
N VAL A 44 9.86 -7.71 48.77
CA VAL A 44 10.15 -6.55 47.94
C VAL A 44 9.21 -6.48 46.75
N CYS A 45 8.75 -5.27 46.43
CA CYS A 45 8.22 -4.93 45.11
C CYS A 45 8.79 -3.58 44.66
N SER A 46 9.36 -3.53 43.47
CA SER A 46 9.99 -2.34 42.91
C SER A 46 9.53 -2.08 41.49
N PHE A 47 9.31 -0.81 41.17
CA PHE A 47 8.90 -0.38 39.84
C PHE A 47 9.94 0.57 39.23
N TYR A 48 10.52 0.13 38.11
CA TYR A 48 11.49 0.89 37.34
C TYR A 48 10.83 1.44 36.09
N VAL A 49 11.02 2.73 35.82
CA VAL A 49 10.50 3.41 34.62
C VAL A 49 11.62 3.63 33.63
N LEU A 50 11.39 3.27 32.37
CA LEU A 50 12.35 3.49 31.29
C LEU A 50 12.25 4.93 30.78
N ARG A 51 13.35 5.67 30.91
CA ARG A 51 13.50 7.03 30.39
C ARG A 51 13.91 7.04 28.92
N ALA A 52 13.73 8.20 28.29
CA ALA A 52 14.05 8.42 26.89
C ALA A 52 15.54 8.26 26.54
N ASP A 53 16.45 8.48 27.50
CA ASP A 53 17.90 8.25 27.36
C ASP A 53 18.30 6.77 27.48
N GLY A 54 17.32 5.86 27.56
CA GLY A 54 17.57 4.41 27.68
C GLY A 54 17.96 3.99 29.09
N VAL A 55 17.72 4.84 30.09
CA VAL A 55 18.00 4.57 31.51
C VAL A 55 16.70 4.19 32.23
N LEU A 56 16.71 3.05 32.90
CA LEU A 56 15.72 2.64 33.89
C LEU A 56 16.04 3.31 35.22
N GLU A 57 15.07 4.04 35.76
CA GLU A 57 15.18 4.69 37.07
C GLU A 57 14.17 4.05 38.03
N LEU A 58 14.56 3.85 39.29
CA LEU A 58 13.67 3.32 40.32
C LEU A 58 12.69 4.41 40.77
N TYR A 59 11.38 4.22 40.49
CA TYR A 59 10.35 5.21 40.81
C TYR A 59 9.56 4.89 42.08
N ALA A 60 9.42 3.61 42.44
CA ALA A 60 8.74 3.21 43.67
C ALA A 60 9.29 1.87 44.15
N THR A 61 9.36 1.69 45.47
CA THR A 61 9.75 0.42 46.07
C THR A 61 9.09 0.22 47.44
N GLU A 62 8.70 -1.01 47.73
CA GLU A 62 8.41 -1.51 49.06
C GLU A 62 9.48 -2.57 49.37
N GLY A 63 10.17 -2.45 50.51
CA GLY A 63 11.17 -3.42 50.98
C GLY A 63 12.64 -3.04 50.73
N LEU A 64 12.99 -2.44 49.59
CA LEU A 64 14.35 -1.88 49.37
C LEU A 64 14.53 -0.56 50.13
N ASN A 65 15.76 -0.05 50.16
CA ASN A 65 16.07 1.25 50.78
C ASN A 65 15.23 2.38 50.14
N PRO A 66 14.31 3.04 50.86
CA PRO A 66 13.47 4.10 50.29
C PRO A 66 14.24 5.30 49.76
N GLN A 67 15.46 5.53 50.27
CA GLN A 67 16.34 6.60 49.78
C GLN A 67 16.89 6.34 48.37
N SER A 68 16.78 5.10 47.86
CA SER A 68 17.25 4.74 46.51
C SER A 68 16.28 5.13 45.40
N VAL A 69 15.03 5.51 45.73
CA VAL A 69 14.04 6.02 44.77
C VAL A 69 14.58 7.30 44.12
N HIS A 70 14.53 7.35 42.78
CA HIS A 70 15.15 8.36 41.90
C HIS A 70 16.68 8.44 41.90
N LEU A 71 17.39 7.60 42.68
CA LEU A 71 18.85 7.53 42.68
C LEU A 71 19.36 6.29 41.92
N ALA A 72 18.72 5.13 42.12
CA ALA A 72 19.12 3.89 41.48
C ALA A 72 18.76 3.90 39.98
N GLN A 73 19.77 3.72 39.13
CA GLN A 73 19.65 3.80 37.67
C GLN A 73 20.39 2.66 36.97
N LEU A 74 19.78 2.11 35.91
CA LEU A 74 20.34 1.03 35.08
C LEU A 74 20.14 1.34 33.60
N ARG A 75 21.12 1.03 32.75
CA ARG A 75 20.91 1.14 31.29
C ARG A 75 20.13 -0.05 30.75
N LEU A 76 19.51 0.11 29.58
CA LEU A 76 18.97 -1.02 28.82
C LEU A 76 20.04 -2.10 28.61
N GLY A 77 19.68 -3.36 28.88
CA GLY A 77 20.60 -4.51 28.85
C GLY A 77 21.54 -4.64 30.06
N GLN A 78 21.53 -3.68 31.00
CA GLN A 78 22.35 -3.73 32.21
C GLN A 78 21.55 -4.30 33.39
N GLY A 79 22.09 -5.31 34.07
CA GLY A 79 21.37 -5.94 35.18
C GLY A 79 20.21 -6.82 34.71
N LEU A 80 19.56 -7.49 35.67
CA LEU A 80 18.36 -8.29 35.39
C LEU A 80 17.22 -7.40 34.87
N VAL A 81 17.05 -6.23 35.48
CA VAL A 81 16.01 -5.25 35.11
C VAL A 81 16.25 -4.71 33.69
N GLY A 82 17.48 -4.30 33.35
CA GLY A 82 17.80 -3.85 31.98
C GLY A 82 17.66 -4.96 30.94
N THR A 83 17.95 -6.20 31.30
CA THR A 83 17.77 -7.37 30.42
C THR A 83 16.28 -7.62 30.12
N ILE A 84 15.41 -7.55 31.13
CA ILE A 84 13.96 -7.67 30.95
C ILE A 84 13.44 -6.53 30.06
N ALA A 85 13.89 -5.29 30.30
CA ALA A 85 13.44 -4.16 29.52
C ALA A 85 13.84 -4.26 28.03
N ALA A 86 15.05 -4.75 27.76
CA ALA A 86 15.57 -4.93 26.40
C ALA A 86 14.95 -6.13 25.66
N SER A 87 14.68 -7.22 26.37
CA SER A 87 14.12 -8.45 25.79
C SER A 87 12.60 -8.45 25.72
N ALA A 88 11.93 -7.58 26.48
CA ALA A 88 10.48 -7.57 26.68
C ALA A 88 9.93 -8.94 27.11
N ARG A 89 10.71 -9.70 27.89
CA ARG A 89 10.35 -11.02 28.41
C ARG A 89 10.51 -11.09 29.93
N PRO A 90 9.63 -11.80 30.64
CA PRO A 90 9.76 -11.99 32.07
C PRO A 90 10.98 -12.84 32.42
N LEU A 91 11.51 -12.64 33.62
CA LEU A 91 12.62 -13.43 34.17
C LEU A 91 12.27 -13.89 35.59
N ASN A 92 12.30 -15.20 35.83
CA ASN A 92 11.96 -15.83 37.10
C ASN A 92 13.14 -16.69 37.57
N LEU A 93 13.80 -16.26 38.65
CA LEU A 93 15.04 -16.84 39.17
C LEU A 93 14.89 -17.18 40.65
N THR A 94 15.34 -18.38 41.03
CA THR A 94 15.44 -18.81 42.43
C THR A 94 16.66 -18.25 43.15
N ASP A 95 17.66 -17.82 42.38
CA ASP A 95 18.93 -17.25 42.83
C ASP A 95 19.41 -16.19 41.82
N ALA A 96 19.01 -14.93 42.05
CA ALA A 96 19.33 -13.81 41.18
C ALA A 96 20.84 -13.51 41.13
N GLN A 97 21.56 -13.67 42.25
CA GLN A 97 22.98 -13.31 42.36
C GLN A 97 23.87 -14.23 41.52
N SER A 98 23.42 -15.47 41.29
CA SER A 98 24.12 -16.44 40.42
C SER A 98 23.97 -16.17 38.92
N HIS A 99 23.08 -15.26 38.51
CA HIS A 99 22.78 -15.03 37.10
C HIS A 99 23.84 -14.15 36.41
N PRO A 100 24.32 -14.50 35.20
CA PRO A 100 25.41 -13.76 34.52
C PRO A 100 25.12 -12.28 34.26
N ALA A 101 23.84 -11.93 34.10
CA ALA A 101 23.37 -10.56 33.88
C ALA A 101 23.07 -9.80 35.19
N PHE A 102 23.33 -10.36 36.37
CA PHE A 102 23.13 -9.66 37.63
C PHE A 102 24.11 -8.49 37.75
N ALA A 103 23.58 -7.30 38.06
CA ALA A 103 24.37 -6.10 38.29
C ALA A 103 24.01 -5.56 39.67
N TYR A 104 25.01 -5.48 40.55
CA TYR A 104 24.83 -5.07 41.94
C TYR A 104 24.70 -3.55 42.05
N LEU A 105 23.63 -3.08 42.70
CA LEU A 105 23.41 -1.68 43.06
C LEU A 105 23.53 -1.49 44.59
N PRO A 106 24.68 -1.04 45.12
CA PRO A 106 24.91 -0.93 46.57
C PRO A 106 23.88 -0.03 47.29
N GLU A 107 23.34 0.98 46.60
CA GLU A 107 22.38 1.93 47.14
C GLU A 107 20.99 1.33 47.46
N THR A 108 20.63 0.20 46.84
CA THR A 108 19.30 -0.42 47.00
C THR A 108 19.22 -1.37 48.20
N GLY A 109 20.36 -1.90 48.68
CA GLY A 109 20.42 -2.90 49.75
C GLY A 109 19.86 -4.27 49.36
N GLU A 110 19.92 -4.62 48.07
CA GLU A 110 19.28 -5.82 47.53
C GLU A 110 20.02 -7.14 47.85
N GLU A 111 21.22 -7.09 48.45
CA GLU A 111 22.10 -8.25 48.67
C GLU A 111 21.51 -9.36 49.56
N VAL A 112 20.52 -9.03 50.38
CA VAL A 112 19.87 -10.00 51.27
C VAL A 112 18.81 -10.86 50.57
N TYR A 113 18.40 -10.48 49.35
CA TYR A 113 17.35 -11.16 48.60
C TYR A 113 17.95 -12.18 47.62
N ASN A 114 17.32 -13.36 47.55
CA ASN A 114 17.80 -14.48 46.73
C ASN A 114 16.92 -14.69 45.49
N SER A 115 15.59 -14.80 45.64
CA SER A 115 14.70 -15.00 44.49
C SER A 115 14.30 -13.70 43.83
N PHE A 116 14.09 -13.74 42.51
CA PHE A 116 13.77 -12.59 41.68
C PHE A 116 12.72 -12.98 40.63
N LEU A 117 11.63 -12.23 40.56
CA LEU A 117 10.71 -12.25 39.43
C LEU A 117 10.54 -10.84 38.90
N GLY A 118 10.90 -10.63 37.63
CA GLY A 118 10.70 -9.37 36.95
C GLY A 118 9.90 -9.54 35.68
N VAL A 119 8.95 -8.63 35.42
CA VAL A 119 8.09 -8.63 34.24
C VAL A 119 8.13 -7.27 33.55
N PRO A 120 8.08 -7.23 32.21
CA PRO A 120 8.07 -5.96 31.48
C PRO A 120 6.70 -5.29 31.59
N VAL A 121 6.71 -3.97 31.79
CA VAL A 121 5.50 -3.13 31.69
C VAL A 121 5.37 -2.69 30.24
N LEU A 122 4.46 -3.32 29.50
CA LEU A 122 4.31 -3.17 28.05
C LEU A 122 3.03 -2.40 27.70
N ARG A 123 3.13 -1.45 26.76
CA ARG A 123 1.97 -0.83 26.11
C ARG A 123 2.15 -0.87 24.60
N ALA A 124 1.14 -1.38 23.89
CA ALA A 124 1.15 -1.52 22.43
C ALA A 124 2.43 -2.16 21.85
N GLY A 125 3.09 -3.05 22.61
CA GLY A 125 4.33 -3.73 22.22
C GLY A 125 5.64 -3.00 22.59
N ARG A 126 5.59 -1.82 23.24
CA ARG A 126 6.77 -1.08 23.73
C ARG A 126 6.95 -1.22 25.24
N THR A 127 8.19 -1.44 25.69
CA THR A 127 8.57 -1.44 27.12
C THR A 127 8.56 -0.02 27.68
N MET A 128 7.70 0.22 28.69
CA MET A 128 7.65 1.45 29.46
C MET A 128 8.45 1.37 30.76
N GLY A 129 8.70 0.16 31.26
CA GLY A 129 9.37 -0.07 32.53
C GLY A 129 9.42 -1.55 32.88
N VAL A 130 9.83 -1.84 34.11
CA VAL A 130 9.94 -3.20 34.64
C VAL A 130 9.42 -3.23 36.06
N LEU A 131 8.55 -4.19 36.34
CA LEU A 131 8.03 -4.46 37.67
C LEU A 131 8.76 -5.68 38.24
N VAL A 132 9.29 -5.56 39.46
CA VAL A 132 10.17 -6.56 40.07
C VAL A 132 9.66 -6.93 41.46
N VAL A 133 9.69 -8.22 41.80
CA VAL A 133 9.45 -8.75 43.15
C VAL A 133 10.57 -9.68 43.60
N GLN A 134 10.93 -9.63 44.89
CA GLN A 134 12.03 -10.42 45.46
C GLN A 134 11.69 -10.98 46.86
N ASN A 135 12.38 -12.06 47.26
CA ASN A 135 12.31 -12.64 48.61
C ASN A 135 13.70 -13.11 49.09
N ARG A 136 13.93 -13.09 50.41
CA ARG A 136 15.13 -13.62 51.06
C ARG A 136 15.22 -15.14 50.96
N THR A 137 14.08 -15.83 51.03
CA THR A 137 14.03 -17.28 50.82
C THR A 137 14.20 -17.62 49.34
N LYS A 138 14.99 -18.65 49.01
CA LYS A 138 15.05 -19.19 47.64
C LYS A 138 13.69 -19.78 47.26
N ARG A 139 12.90 -19.00 46.53
CA ARG A 139 11.55 -19.35 46.04
C ARG A 139 11.56 -19.39 44.52
N ALA A 140 10.93 -20.39 43.93
CA ALA A 140 10.53 -20.36 42.52
C ALA A 140 9.08 -19.89 42.45
N TYR A 141 8.82 -18.79 41.74
CA TYR A 141 7.44 -18.37 41.48
C TYR A 141 6.80 -19.32 40.47
N ARG A 142 5.54 -19.69 40.70
CA ARG A 142 4.78 -20.55 39.79
C ARG A 142 4.30 -19.77 38.57
N GLU A 143 3.95 -20.46 37.49
CA GLU A 143 3.49 -19.83 36.24
C GLU A 143 2.26 -18.93 36.45
N ASP A 144 1.32 -19.34 37.29
CA ASP A 144 0.13 -18.55 37.65
C ASP A 144 0.48 -17.25 38.39
N GLU A 145 1.58 -17.25 39.16
CA GLU A 145 2.10 -16.05 39.83
C GLU A 145 2.82 -15.12 38.84
N VAL A 146 3.52 -15.67 37.85
CA VAL A 146 4.14 -14.90 36.76
C VAL A 146 3.07 -14.21 35.92
N GLU A 147 2.05 -14.96 35.47
CA GLU A 147 0.94 -14.42 34.68
C GLU A 147 0.15 -13.35 35.45
N ALA A 148 -0.05 -13.53 36.76
CA ALA A 148 -0.71 -12.54 37.61
C ALA A 148 0.09 -11.22 37.67
N LEU A 149 1.42 -11.30 37.76
CA LEU A 149 2.29 -10.13 37.78
C LEU A 149 2.36 -9.44 36.41
N GLU A 150 2.41 -10.21 35.31
CA GLU A 150 2.33 -9.67 33.93
C GLU A 150 1.00 -8.97 33.66
N THR A 151 -0.12 -9.54 34.11
CA THR A 151 -1.45 -8.92 33.99
C THR A 151 -1.50 -7.62 34.78
N THR A 152 -0.89 -7.60 35.97
CA THR A 152 -0.78 -6.40 36.81
C THR A 152 0.07 -5.33 36.14
N ALA A 153 1.20 -5.71 35.54
CA ALA A 153 2.08 -4.83 34.77
C ALA A 153 1.38 -4.22 33.55
N MET A 154 0.57 -5.00 32.82
CA MET A 154 -0.21 -4.50 31.68
C MET A 154 -1.22 -3.43 32.11
N VAL A 155 -1.92 -3.65 33.22
CA VAL A 155 -2.88 -2.67 33.76
C VAL A 155 -2.16 -1.42 34.25
N LEU A 156 -1.01 -1.57 34.92
CA LEU A 156 -0.15 -0.46 35.30
C LEU A 156 0.29 0.38 34.09
N ALA A 157 0.60 -0.25 32.95
CA ALA A 157 1.02 0.43 31.72
C ALA A 157 -0.08 1.35 31.16
N GLU A 158 -1.32 0.86 31.09
CA GLU A 158 -2.44 1.65 30.57
C GLU A 158 -2.82 2.80 31.50
N ILE A 159 -2.63 2.59 32.79
CA ILE A 159 -2.89 3.59 33.83
C ILE A 159 -1.84 4.71 33.80
N ILE A 160 -0.56 4.39 33.63
CA ILE A 160 0.50 5.41 33.49
C ILE A 160 0.24 6.29 32.26
N ALA A 161 -0.33 5.71 31.21
CA ALA A 161 -0.58 6.39 29.95
C ALA A 161 -1.87 7.25 29.90
N SER A 162 -2.82 7.08 30.84
CA SER A 162 -4.16 7.70 30.77
C SER A 162 -4.27 9.11 31.39
N GLY A 163 -3.16 9.84 31.54
CA GLY A 163 -3.18 11.29 31.79
C GLY A 163 -2.97 11.74 33.24
N ASP A 164 -3.29 10.90 34.23
CA ASP A 164 -3.17 11.27 35.66
C ASP A 164 -1.79 10.92 36.26
N GLY A 165 -0.99 10.12 35.55
CA GLY A 165 0.41 9.80 35.86
C GLY A 165 1.43 10.81 35.32
N LEU A 166 1.02 11.75 34.46
CA LEU A 166 1.92 12.71 33.80
C LEU A 166 2.47 13.81 34.73
N LYS A 167 2.03 13.88 35.99
CA LYS A 167 2.60 14.78 37.01
C LYS A 167 3.72 14.14 37.85
N LEU A 168 4.05 12.85 37.64
CA LEU A 168 5.14 12.16 38.34
C LEU A 168 6.54 12.61 37.92
N VAL A 169 6.66 13.31 36.80
CA VAL A 169 7.95 13.53 36.15
C VAL A 169 8.35 14.99 36.27
N ARG A 170 9.54 15.26 36.82
CA ARG A 170 10.10 16.61 36.94
C ARG A 170 10.11 17.32 35.56
N PRO A 171 9.89 18.64 35.50
CA PRO A 171 9.97 19.40 34.26
C PRO A 171 11.37 19.23 33.64
N GLY A 172 11.43 18.65 32.44
CA GLY A 172 12.67 18.31 31.73
C GLY A 172 12.76 16.87 31.20
N ILE A 173 11.81 16.00 31.58
CA ILE A 173 11.68 14.64 31.03
C ILE A 173 10.24 14.49 30.53
N ASP A 174 9.96 14.96 29.32
CA ASP A 174 8.76 14.53 28.60
C ASP A 174 8.99 13.11 28.09
N LEU A 175 8.01 12.21 28.28
CA LEU A 175 7.94 10.96 27.52
C LEU A 175 7.82 11.36 26.05
N ASP A 176 8.91 11.17 25.30
CA ASP A 176 9.25 11.82 24.02
C ASP A 176 8.30 11.42 22.86
N MET A 177 7.07 11.94 22.88
CA MET A 177 6.07 11.89 21.81
C MET A 177 5.95 13.25 21.10
N GLY A 178 6.82 14.24 21.37
CA GLY A 178 6.73 15.60 20.81
C GLY A 178 7.77 15.95 19.74
N ARG A 179 8.75 15.08 19.47
CA ARG A 179 9.85 15.39 18.56
C ARG A 179 9.49 15.19 17.08
N PRO A 180 10.13 15.98 16.18
CA PRO A 180 10.14 15.71 14.75
C PRO A 180 10.72 14.33 14.45
N MET A 181 10.04 13.58 13.59
CA MET A 181 10.49 12.25 13.19
C MET A 181 10.05 11.92 11.77
N SER A 182 10.71 10.93 11.17
CA SER A 182 10.45 10.47 9.82
C SER A 182 10.26 8.96 9.80
N VAL A 183 9.26 8.49 9.07
CA VAL A 183 8.97 7.08 8.83
C VAL A 183 9.15 6.83 7.34
N THR A 184 10.00 5.86 6.99
CA THR A 184 10.18 5.41 5.62
C THR A 184 9.26 4.22 5.35
N GLY A 185 8.58 4.25 4.22
CA GLY A 185 7.73 3.18 3.70
C GLY A 185 7.92 3.00 2.20
N ALA A 186 6.92 2.39 1.56
CA ALA A 186 6.84 2.22 0.12
C ALA A 186 5.89 3.26 -0.50
N ALA A 187 6.35 3.91 -1.56
CA ALA A 187 5.55 4.80 -2.39
C ALA A 187 4.46 4.01 -3.13
N PHE A 188 3.19 4.21 -2.74
CA PHE A 188 2.04 3.56 -3.37
C PHE A 188 1.21 4.51 -4.22
N ASN A 189 1.18 5.80 -3.93
CA ASN A 189 0.67 6.80 -4.87
C ASN A 189 1.43 8.10 -4.74
N ASP A 190 1.83 8.63 -5.89
CA ASP A 190 2.61 9.86 -6.04
C ASP A 190 1.86 11.08 -5.50
N GLY A 191 2.62 12.11 -5.13
CA GLY A 191 2.10 13.38 -4.63
C GLY A 191 2.65 13.75 -3.26
N ILE A 192 2.39 15.00 -2.85
CA ILE A 192 2.80 15.52 -1.55
C ILE A 192 1.57 16.02 -0.81
N GLY A 193 1.36 15.48 0.39
CA GLY A 193 0.32 15.89 1.31
C GLY A 193 0.92 16.66 2.48
N LEU A 194 0.42 17.86 2.77
CA LEU A 194 0.71 18.57 4.01
C LEU A 194 -0.60 18.72 4.78
N GLY A 195 -0.58 18.43 6.07
CA GLY A 195 -1.79 18.40 6.87
C GLY A 195 -1.55 17.95 8.30
N HIS A 196 -2.62 17.49 8.93
CA HIS A 196 -2.61 17.02 10.32
C HIS A 196 -3.04 15.57 10.40
N VAL A 197 -2.40 14.81 11.28
CA VAL A 197 -2.68 13.39 11.49
C VAL A 197 -4.10 13.21 12.02
N VAL A 198 -4.81 12.27 11.40
CA VAL A 198 -6.02 11.66 11.92
C VAL A 198 -5.74 10.17 12.02
N LEU A 199 -5.56 9.69 13.25
CA LEU A 199 -5.39 8.29 13.56
C LEU A 199 -6.70 7.57 13.25
N HIS A 200 -6.62 6.62 12.34
CA HIS A 200 -7.70 5.70 12.07
C HIS A 200 -7.52 4.46 12.94
N GLU A 201 -8.39 4.29 13.93
CA GLU A 201 -8.42 3.10 14.77
C GLU A 201 -9.41 2.06 14.20
N PRO A 202 -8.93 0.91 13.72
CA PRO A 202 -9.81 -0.16 13.29
C PRO A 202 -10.38 -0.97 14.47
N ARG A 203 -9.73 -0.95 15.64
CA ARG A 203 -10.12 -1.80 16.79
C ARG A 203 -11.11 -1.11 17.71
N ILE A 204 -12.35 -1.55 17.58
CA ILE A 204 -13.39 -1.35 18.59
C ILE A 204 -13.20 -2.41 19.68
N VAL A 205 -12.97 -1.98 20.92
CA VAL A 205 -12.95 -2.88 22.07
C VAL A 205 -14.38 -3.03 22.59
N VAL A 206 -14.95 -4.22 22.44
CA VAL A 206 -16.24 -4.55 23.03
C VAL A 206 -16.05 -4.71 24.54
N THR A 207 -16.57 -3.78 25.33
CA THR A 207 -16.40 -3.78 26.80
C THR A 207 -17.41 -4.67 27.52
N ASN A 208 -18.59 -4.89 26.93
CA ASN A 208 -19.67 -5.69 27.51
C ASN A 208 -20.02 -6.85 26.58
N LEU A 209 -19.81 -8.07 27.04
CA LEU A 209 -19.93 -9.29 26.22
C LEU A 209 -21.31 -9.96 26.31
N PHE A 210 -22.00 -9.82 27.45
CA PHE A 210 -23.23 -10.54 27.73
C PHE A 210 -24.43 -9.60 27.79
N ASN A 211 -25.56 -10.03 27.24
CA ASN A 211 -26.81 -9.29 27.31
C ASN A 211 -27.73 -9.83 28.42
N GLU A 212 -28.59 -8.95 28.95
CA GLU A 212 -29.66 -9.31 29.88
C GLU A 212 -31.02 -9.37 29.17
N ASP A 213 -31.16 -8.67 28.03
CA ASP A 213 -32.36 -8.62 27.20
C ASP A 213 -32.02 -8.81 25.71
N SER A 214 -32.28 -10.02 25.20
CA SER A 214 -32.04 -10.34 23.80
C SER A 214 -32.96 -9.58 22.84
N GLN A 215 -34.17 -9.19 23.26
CA GLN A 215 -35.09 -8.45 22.37
C GLN A 215 -34.61 -7.01 22.16
N ALA A 216 -34.12 -6.36 23.23
CA ALA A 216 -33.53 -5.03 23.13
C ALA A 216 -32.30 -5.01 22.23
N GLU A 217 -31.42 -6.00 22.36
CA GLU A 217 -30.21 -6.11 21.53
C GLU A 217 -30.53 -6.44 20.06
N LEU A 218 -31.55 -7.25 19.79
CA LEU A 218 -32.03 -7.49 18.42
C LEU A 218 -32.58 -6.21 17.77
N ALA A 219 -33.30 -5.37 18.51
CA ALA A 219 -33.78 -4.09 18.01
C ALA A 219 -32.64 -3.11 17.72
N ARG A 220 -31.60 -3.07 18.57
CA ARG A 220 -30.37 -2.29 18.34
C ARG A 220 -29.64 -2.76 17.08
N LEU A 221 -29.52 -4.08 16.89
CA LEU A 221 -28.91 -4.66 15.70
C LEU A 221 -29.65 -4.27 14.42
N ASP A 222 -30.99 -4.37 14.41
CA ASP A 222 -31.80 -4.05 13.23
C ASP A 222 -31.69 -2.55 12.85
N GLN A 223 -31.70 -1.66 13.85
CA GLN A 223 -31.47 -0.23 13.62
C GLN A 223 -30.09 0.07 13.03
N ALA A 224 -29.04 -0.59 13.54
CA ALA A 224 -27.67 -0.42 13.05
C ALA A 224 -27.50 -0.98 11.63
N LEU A 225 -28.10 -2.13 11.32
CA LEU A 225 -28.13 -2.71 9.98
C LEU A 225 -28.90 -1.83 8.99
N GLY A 226 -30.02 -1.26 9.41
CA GLY A 226 -30.77 -0.28 8.60
C GLY A 226 -29.92 0.95 8.26
N SER A 227 -29.23 1.51 9.25
CA SER A 227 -28.34 2.67 9.08
C SER A 227 -27.14 2.34 8.18
N LEU A 228 -26.54 1.15 8.34
CA LEU A 228 -25.47 0.65 7.49
C LEU A 228 -25.89 0.55 6.02
N ARG A 229 -27.07 -0.03 5.75
CA ARG A 229 -27.61 -0.16 4.39
C ARG A 229 -27.84 1.19 3.73
N ILE A 230 -28.48 2.13 4.44
CA ILE A 230 -28.70 3.50 3.95
C ILE A 230 -27.36 4.18 3.63
N SER A 231 -26.37 4.02 4.50
CA SER A 231 -25.04 4.61 4.29
C SER A 231 -24.32 4.06 3.06
N ILE A 232 -24.46 2.76 2.77
CA ILE A 232 -23.88 2.14 1.57
C ILE A 232 -24.61 2.64 0.31
N ASP A 233 -25.93 2.73 0.36
CA ASP A 233 -26.73 3.25 -0.75
C ASP A 233 -26.41 4.74 -1.02
N ASP A 234 -26.18 5.57 0.01
CA ASP A 234 -25.73 6.96 -0.15
C ASP A 234 -24.37 7.04 -0.86
N MET A 235 -23.38 6.24 -0.44
CA MET A 235 -22.06 6.18 -1.10
C MET A 235 -22.17 5.80 -2.57
N LEU A 236 -23.04 4.85 -2.92
CA LEU A 236 -23.30 4.45 -4.31
C LEU A 236 -24.00 5.55 -5.14
N SER A 237 -24.61 6.53 -4.49
CA SER A 237 -25.36 7.63 -5.12
C SER A 237 -24.55 8.93 -5.27
N ARG A 238 -23.46 9.11 -4.52
CA ARG A 238 -22.61 10.32 -4.58
C ARG A 238 -21.90 10.46 -5.93
N ARG A 239 -22.03 11.64 -6.55
CA ARG A 239 -21.46 11.96 -7.87
C ARG A 239 -19.93 12.04 -7.90
N ASP A 240 -19.28 12.33 -6.78
CA ASP A 240 -17.81 12.42 -6.72
C ASP A 240 -17.13 11.04 -6.66
N VAL A 241 -17.92 9.99 -6.38
CA VAL A 241 -17.58 8.57 -6.55
C VAL A 241 -18.05 8.06 -7.92
N ALA A 242 -18.77 8.90 -8.69
CA ALA A 242 -19.31 8.57 -10.01
C ALA A 242 -18.33 8.90 -11.15
N ILE A 243 -17.12 8.34 -11.07
CA ILE A 243 -16.33 8.08 -12.28
C ILE A 243 -16.27 6.56 -12.42
N GLU A 244 -16.99 6.06 -13.43
CA GLU A 244 -17.26 4.64 -13.70
C GLU A 244 -16.00 3.76 -13.59
N GLY A 245 -16.00 2.81 -12.64
CA GLY A 245 -14.88 1.89 -12.39
C GLY A 245 -15.07 1.00 -11.15
N GLU A 246 -14.11 0.08 -10.98
CA GLU A 246 -13.95 -1.03 -10.01
C GLU A 246 -14.44 -0.75 -8.58
N HIS A 247 -14.33 0.51 -8.14
CA HIS A 247 -14.81 0.97 -6.83
C HIS A 247 -16.30 0.74 -6.62
N ARG A 248 -17.10 0.86 -7.68
CA ARG A 248 -18.53 0.54 -7.62
C ARG A 248 -18.77 -0.95 -7.39
N GLU A 249 -17.95 -1.83 -7.99
CA GLU A 249 -18.08 -3.28 -7.79
C GLU A 249 -17.76 -3.68 -6.34
N VAL A 250 -16.79 -3.01 -5.70
CA VAL A 250 -16.49 -3.16 -4.27
C VAL A 250 -17.67 -2.68 -3.41
N LEU A 251 -18.25 -1.52 -3.72
CA LEU A 251 -19.44 -1.03 -3.00
C LEU A 251 -20.68 -1.91 -3.22
N GLU A 252 -20.85 -2.47 -4.41
CA GLU A 252 -21.90 -3.45 -4.72
C GLU A 252 -21.71 -4.76 -3.96
N ALA A 253 -20.46 -5.19 -3.74
CA ALA A 253 -20.13 -6.30 -2.86
C ALA A 253 -20.56 -6.05 -1.41
N TYR A 254 -20.22 -4.88 -0.86
CA TYR A 254 -20.65 -4.49 0.48
C TYR A 254 -22.17 -4.47 0.60
N ARG A 255 -22.85 -3.94 -0.42
CA ARG A 255 -24.32 -3.94 -0.47
C ARG A 255 -24.89 -5.36 -0.46
N MET A 256 -24.31 -6.28 -1.23
CA MET A 256 -24.72 -7.68 -1.25
C MET A 256 -24.56 -8.33 0.13
N PHE A 257 -23.42 -8.15 0.79
CA PHE A 257 -23.18 -8.69 2.15
C PHE A 257 -24.10 -8.06 3.20
N ALA A 258 -24.33 -6.74 3.15
CA ALA A 258 -25.24 -6.05 4.07
C ALA A 258 -26.71 -6.52 3.96
N HIS A 259 -27.08 -7.11 2.81
CA HIS A 259 -28.40 -7.70 2.55
C HIS A 259 -28.42 -9.22 2.69
N ASP A 260 -27.30 -9.85 3.07
CA ASP A 260 -27.19 -11.30 3.23
C ASP A 260 -28.01 -11.75 4.47
N ARG A 261 -29.08 -12.50 4.21
CA ARG A 261 -29.96 -13.04 5.26
C ARG A 261 -29.27 -14.06 6.17
N GLY A 262 -28.29 -14.81 5.66
CA GLY A 262 -27.52 -15.78 6.44
C GLY A 262 -26.54 -15.10 7.39
N TRP A 263 -25.96 -13.96 7.01
CA TRP A 263 -25.15 -13.15 7.91
C TRP A 263 -25.97 -12.58 9.05
N VAL A 264 -27.10 -11.95 8.75
CA VAL A 264 -28.03 -11.40 9.76
C VAL A 264 -28.50 -12.49 10.71
N ARG A 265 -28.93 -13.65 10.20
CA ARG A 265 -29.39 -14.77 11.04
C ARG A 265 -28.32 -15.25 12.02
N ARG A 266 -27.05 -15.33 11.61
CA ARG A 266 -25.95 -15.73 12.51
C ARG A 266 -25.71 -14.71 13.63
N LEU A 267 -25.90 -13.42 13.35
CA LEU A 267 -25.82 -12.37 14.36
C LEU A 267 -26.99 -12.48 15.35
N GLU A 268 -28.21 -12.69 14.86
CA GLU A 268 -29.41 -12.89 15.68
C GLU A 268 -29.28 -14.13 16.57
N GLU A 269 -28.78 -15.24 16.04
CA GLU A 269 -28.49 -16.48 16.78
C GLU A 269 -27.46 -16.23 17.89
N ALA A 270 -26.40 -15.47 17.62
CA ALA A 270 -25.39 -15.13 18.61
C ALA A 270 -25.98 -14.28 19.76
N ILE A 271 -26.86 -13.32 19.46
CA ILE A 271 -27.57 -12.51 20.46
C ILE A 271 -28.55 -13.36 21.28
N HIS A 272 -29.28 -14.27 20.63
CA HIS A 272 -30.18 -15.21 21.32
C HIS A 272 -29.44 -16.11 22.33
N ASN A 273 -28.18 -16.41 22.04
CA ASN A 273 -27.30 -17.21 22.90
C ASN A 273 -26.63 -16.41 24.04
N GLY A 274 -27.07 -15.17 24.30
CA GLY A 274 -26.66 -14.40 25.48
C GLY A 274 -25.59 -13.32 25.21
N LEU A 275 -25.32 -12.97 23.95
CA LEU A 275 -24.32 -11.95 23.60
C LEU A 275 -24.94 -10.59 23.32
N THR A 276 -24.21 -9.52 23.63
CA THR A 276 -24.55 -8.16 23.14
C THR A 276 -24.44 -8.09 21.62
N ALA A 277 -25.08 -7.11 20.99
CA ALA A 277 -25.01 -6.91 19.54
C ALA A 277 -23.56 -6.74 19.05
N GLU A 278 -22.73 -6.02 19.81
CA GLU A 278 -21.31 -5.83 19.49
C GLU A 278 -20.52 -7.14 19.59
N ALA A 279 -20.70 -7.89 20.68
CA ALA A 279 -20.03 -9.18 20.86
C ALA A 279 -20.49 -10.23 19.84
N ALA A 280 -21.75 -10.18 19.41
CA ALA A 280 -22.28 -11.01 18.35
C ALA A 280 -21.60 -10.74 17.00
N VAL A 281 -21.38 -9.46 16.65
CA VAL A 281 -20.67 -9.08 15.42
C VAL A 281 -19.21 -9.54 15.47
N GLU A 282 -18.50 -9.32 16.58
CA GLU A 282 -17.11 -9.74 16.76
C GLU A 282 -16.97 -11.27 16.66
N LYS A 283 -17.88 -12.01 17.31
CA LYS A 283 -17.90 -13.49 17.24
C LYS A 283 -18.13 -13.98 15.82
N VAL A 284 -19.16 -13.48 15.12
CA VAL A 284 -19.47 -13.92 13.75
C VAL A 284 -18.34 -13.57 12.78
N GLN A 285 -17.68 -12.43 13.00
CA GLN A 285 -16.47 -12.04 12.26
C GLN A 285 -15.33 -13.03 12.50
N SER A 286 -14.98 -13.29 13.75
CA SER A 286 -13.91 -14.23 14.13
C SER A 286 -14.17 -15.65 13.60
N ASP A 287 -15.40 -16.14 13.73
CA ASP A 287 -15.79 -17.46 13.21
C ASP A 287 -15.67 -17.55 11.69
N THR A 288 -15.99 -16.46 10.98
CA THR A 288 -15.88 -16.39 9.52
C THR A 288 -14.43 -16.33 9.09
N ARG A 289 -13.60 -15.55 9.78
CA ARG A 289 -12.16 -15.49 9.58
C ARG A 289 -11.50 -16.86 9.82
N ALA A 290 -11.83 -17.55 10.91
CA ALA A 290 -11.30 -18.87 11.21
C ALA A 290 -11.64 -19.91 10.13
N ARG A 291 -12.88 -19.91 9.61
CA ARG A 291 -13.25 -20.78 8.48
C ARG A 291 -12.50 -20.46 7.20
N MET A 292 -12.21 -19.18 6.96
CA MET A 292 -11.58 -18.72 5.72
C MET A 292 -10.05 -18.75 5.75
N MET A 293 -9.39 -18.79 6.92
CA MET A 293 -7.93 -18.93 7.02
C MET A 293 -7.39 -20.23 6.40
N HIS A 294 -8.25 -21.25 6.24
CA HIS A 294 -7.90 -22.50 5.57
C HIS A 294 -8.05 -22.47 4.04
N LEU A 295 -8.55 -21.37 3.47
CA LEU A 295 -8.70 -21.19 2.04
C LEU A 295 -7.45 -20.50 1.46
N THR A 296 -6.77 -21.16 0.54
CA THR A 296 -5.56 -20.63 -0.14
C THR A 296 -5.88 -19.61 -1.23
N ASP A 297 -7.14 -19.46 -1.63
CA ASP A 297 -7.58 -18.59 -2.72
C ASP A 297 -7.40 -17.09 -2.38
N PRO A 298 -6.58 -16.34 -3.15
CA PRO A 298 -6.42 -14.89 -2.99
C PRO A 298 -7.74 -14.09 -3.09
N TYR A 299 -8.68 -14.50 -3.95
CA TYR A 299 -9.96 -13.81 -4.13
C TYR A 299 -10.82 -13.90 -2.87
N MET A 300 -10.85 -15.07 -2.26
CA MET A 300 -11.58 -15.28 -1.00
C MET A 300 -10.94 -14.51 0.15
N ARG A 301 -9.62 -14.30 0.13
CA ARG A 301 -8.92 -13.44 1.09
C ARG A 301 -9.27 -11.96 0.94
N GLU A 302 -9.39 -11.45 -0.27
CA GLU A 302 -9.86 -10.07 -0.51
C GLU A 302 -11.32 -9.89 -0.08
N ARG A 303 -12.20 -10.85 -0.41
CA ARG A 303 -13.60 -10.83 0.04
C ARG A 303 -13.73 -10.94 1.56
N LEU A 304 -12.81 -11.63 2.23
CA LEU A 304 -12.75 -11.67 3.69
C LEU A 304 -12.37 -10.30 4.26
N SER A 305 -11.41 -9.60 3.65
CA SER A 305 -11.07 -8.22 4.03
C SER A 305 -12.28 -7.30 3.86
N ASP A 306 -12.99 -7.42 2.74
CA ASP A 306 -14.21 -6.65 2.48
C ASP A 306 -15.30 -6.93 3.54
N PHE A 307 -15.45 -8.19 3.94
CA PHE A 307 -16.39 -8.58 4.99
C PHE A 307 -15.98 -8.04 6.36
N ASP A 308 -14.67 -8.08 6.68
CA ASP A 308 -14.13 -7.53 7.92
C ASP A 308 -14.37 -6.02 8.02
N ASP A 309 -14.23 -5.29 6.91
CA ASP A 309 -14.53 -3.86 6.85
C ASP A 309 -16.01 -3.57 7.16
N LEU A 310 -16.92 -4.36 6.58
CA LEU A 310 -18.36 -4.23 6.82
C LEU A 310 -18.72 -4.51 8.29
N ALA A 311 -18.10 -5.52 8.90
CA ALA A 311 -18.29 -5.87 10.30
C ALA A 311 -17.79 -4.74 11.23
N ASN A 312 -16.59 -4.20 10.97
CA ASN A 312 -16.05 -3.06 11.73
C ASN A 312 -16.95 -1.83 11.62
N ARG A 313 -17.52 -1.58 10.44
CA ARG A 313 -18.48 -0.48 10.22
C ARG A 313 -19.78 -0.68 11.00
N LEU A 314 -20.31 -1.90 11.04
CA LEU A 314 -21.49 -2.23 11.85
C LEU A 314 -21.21 -2.03 13.36
N LEU A 315 -20.02 -2.43 13.83
CA LEU A 315 -19.59 -2.19 15.22
C LEU A 315 -19.56 -0.69 15.55
N ARG A 316 -19.05 0.17 14.65
CA ARG A 316 -19.06 1.64 14.85
C ARG A 316 -20.47 2.19 15.03
N GLN A 317 -21.41 1.71 14.22
CA GLN A 317 -22.82 2.11 14.30
C GLN A 317 -23.46 1.68 15.62
N LEU A 318 -23.22 0.43 16.06
CA LEU A 318 -23.77 -0.10 17.31
C LEU A 318 -23.31 0.66 18.56
N MET A 319 -22.07 1.16 18.54
CA MET A 319 -21.50 1.95 19.64
C MET A 319 -21.92 3.42 19.66
N GLY A 320 -22.75 3.87 18.70
CA GLY A 320 -23.17 5.27 18.62
C GLY A 320 -22.03 6.26 18.30
N ARG A 321 -20.88 5.78 17.81
CA ARG A 321 -19.84 6.64 17.22
C ARG A 321 -20.28 6.99 15.81
N ASP A 322 -21.17 7.97 15.73
CA ASP A 322 -21.78 8.39 14.47
C ASP A 322 -20.69 8.93 13.52
N ILE A 323 -20.66 8.41 12.29
CA ILE A 323 -19.68 8.78 11.24
C ILE A 323 -19.77 10.29 10.95
N LYS A 324 -20.96 10.88 11.12
CA LYS A 324 -21.19 12.31 10.99
C LYS A 324 -20.44 13.14 12.04
N THR A 325 -20.40 12.71 13.29
CA THR A 325 -19.70 13.42 14.37
C THR A 325 -18.18 13.40 14.16
N MET A 326 -17.65 12.32 13.57
CA MET A 326 -16.25 12.26 13.12
C MET A 326 -15.98 13.20 11.94
N ALA A 327 -16.87 13.23 10.93
CA ALA A 327 -16.74 14.11 9.77
C ALA A 327 -16.84 15.62 10.12
N GLU A 328 -17.63 15.98 11.12
CA GLU A 328 -17.78 17.36 11.61
C GLU A 328 -16.58 17.81 12.47
N SER A 329 -15.94 16.89 13.21
CA SER A 329 -14.73 17.16 14.02
C SER A 329 -13.41 17.03 13.24
N LEU A 330 -13.47 16.61 11.98
CA LEU A 330 -12.30 16.38 11.13
C LEU A 330 -11.56 17.68 10.81
N VAL A 331 -10.28 17.75 11.18
CA VAL A 331 -9.39 18.88 10.92
C VAL A 331 -9.35 19.19 9.43
N LYS A 332 -9.23 20.48 9.10
CA LYS A 332 -8.95 20.93 7.73
C LYS A 332 -7.57 20.40 7.34
N ASP A 333 -7.47 19.75 6.18
CA ASP A 333 -6.22 19.13 5.68
C ASP A 333 -5.77 17.88 6.49
N ALA A 334 -6.56 16.81 6.45
CA ALA A 334 -6.33 15.56 7.17
C ALA A 334 -5.38 14.60 6.44
N ILE A 335 -4.43 14.03 7.19
CA ILE A 335 -3.57 12.91 6.80
C ILE A 335 -3.99 11.70 7.61
N ILE A 336 -4.53 10.70 6.95
CA ILE A 336 -5.04 9.51 7.63
C ILE A 336 -3.87 8.57 7.91
N VAL A 337 -3.67 8.18 9.17
CA VAL A 337 -2.65 7.21 9.57
C VAL A 337 -3.35 6.00 10.15
N ALA A 338 -3.16 4.83 9.53
CA ALA A 338 -3.82 3.59 9.91
C ALA A 338 -2.85 2.42 9.89
N ARG A 339 -3.12 1.38 10.70
CA ARG A 339 -2.38 0.13 10.57
C ARG A 339 -2.80 -0.56 9.27
N SER A 340 -4.09 -0.77 9.13
CA SER A 340 -4.77 -1.25 7.94
C SER A 340 -6.08 -0.47 7.80
N MET A 341 -6.60 -0.35 6.58
CA MET A 341 -7.84 0.36 6.30
C MET A 341 -8.55 -0.26 5.10
N GLY A 342 -9.88 -0.30 5.17
CA GLY A 342 -10.77 -0.69 4.08
C GLY A 342 -11.07 0.43 3.08
N ALA A 343 -11.45 0.06 1.86
CA ALA A 343 -11.81 1.02 0.81
C ALA A 343 -13.04 1.88 1.17
N ALA A 344 -14.08 1.27 1.74
CA ALA A 344 -15.27 2.02 2.20
C ALA A 344 -14.96 2.97 3.36
N GLU A 345 -14.01 2.62 4.22
CA GLU A 345 -13.64 3.47 5.36
C GLU A 345 -12.98 4.76 4.87
N LEU A 346 -12.14 4.70 3.82
CA LEU A 346 -11.56 5.90 3.21
C LEU A 346 -12.64 6.82 2.61
N LEU A 347 -13.70 6.26 2.04
CA LEU A 347 -14.81 7.02 1.45
C LEU A 347 -15.70 7.73 2.47
N ASP A 348 -15.64 7.33 3.75
CA ASP A 348 -16.35 8.02 4.81
C ASP A 348 -15.73 9.40 5.10
N TYR A 349 -14.47 9.60 4.73
CA TYR A 349 -13.78 10.88 4.87
C TYR A 349 -14.11 11.81 3.69
N PRO A 350 -14.43 13.10 3.95
CA PRO A 350 -14.67 14.07 2.89
C PRO A 350 -13.42 14.27 2.02
N ARG A 351 -13.54 14.04 0.70
CA ARG A 351 -12.42 14.15 -0.26
C ARG A 351 -11.70 15.48 -0.16
N GLU A 352 -12.43 16.58 0.04
CA GLU A 352 -11.89 17.94 0.06
C GLU A 352 -10.95 18.18 1.25
N ARG A 353 -11.09 17.38 2.31
CA ARG A 353 -10.27 17.48 3.52
C ARG A 353 -9.07 16.54 3.49
N LEU A 354 -9.09 15.48 2.68
CA LEU A 354 -8.00 14.51 2.63
C LEU A 354 -6.78 15.02 1.86
N ARG A 355 -5.61 14.91 2.50
CA ARG A 355 -4.30 15.30 1.95
C ARG A 355 -3.30 14.17 1.82
N GLY A 356 -3.48 13.06 2.54
CA GLY A 356 -2.61 11.89 2.43
C GLY A 356 -3.15 10.69 3.19
N VAL A 357 -2.67 9.50 2.82
CA VAL A 357 -2.94 8.23 3.54
C VAL A 357 -1.62 7.53 3.84
N VAL A 358 -1.47 7.08 5.09
CA VAL A 358 -0.30 6.34 5.58
C VAL A 358 -0.77 5.02 6.16
N LEU A 359 -0.23 3.91 5.63
CA LEU A 359 -0.60 2.55 6.05
C LEU A 359 0.62 1.79 6.58
N GLU A 360 0.53 1.20 7.78
CA GLU A 360 1.59 0.30 8.27
C GLU A 360 1.60 -1.02 7.49
N ASP A 361 0.41 -1.58 7.27
CA ASP A 361 0.14 -2.83 6.56
C ASP A 361 -0.66 -2.48 5.30
N GLY A 362 0.03 -2.48 4.16
CA GLY A 362 -0.59 -2.19 2.87
C GLY A 362 0.21 -2.78 1.72
N ALA A 363 -0.52 -3.20 0.68
CA ALA A 363 0.05 -3.57 -0.61
C ALA A 363 -0.39 -2.57 -1.67
N ALA A 364 0.43 -2.37 -2.71
CA ALA A 364 0.13 -1.48 -3.82
C ALA A 364 -1.16 -1.86 -4.59
N THR A 365 -1.60 -3.12 -4.46
CA THR A 365 -2.83 -3.67 -5.06
C THR A 365 -4.05 -3.63 -4.14
N SER A 366 -3.91 -3.17 -2.89
CA SER A 366 -5.04 -3.14 -1.95
C SER A 366 -6.14 -2.17 -2.40
N HIS A 367 -7.41 -2.52 -2.19
CA HIS A 367 -8.56 -1.71 -2.64
C HIS A 367 -8.49 -0.25 -2.14
N VAL A 368 -8.04 -0.03 -0.89
CA VAL A 368 -7.85 1.31 -0.33
C VAL A 368 -6.83 2.14 -1.14
N VAL A 369 -5.73 1.54 -1.61
CA VAL A 369 -4.71 2.20 -2.43
C VAL A 369 -5.27 2.53 -3.82
N ILE A 370 -6.04 1.62 -4.42
CA ILE A 370 -6.67 1.86 -5.73
C ILE A 370 -7.66 3.04 -5.62
N VAL A 371 -8.50 3.07 -4.58
CA VAL A 371 -9.43 4.18 -4.33
C VAL A 371 -8.68 5.49 -4.10
N ALA A 372 -7.65 5.50 -3.25
CA ALA A 372 -6.84 6.68 -2.98
C ALA A 372 -6.13 7.22 -4.23
N ARG A 373 -5.66 6.33 -5.12
CA ARG A 373 -5.10 6.68 -6.43
C ARG A 373 -6.12 7.37 -7.32
N ALA A 374 -7.33 6.81 -7.43
CA ALA A 374 -8.41 7.42 -8.22
C ALA A 374 -8.82 8.80 -7.67
N MET A 375 -8.77 8.96 -6.34
CA MET A 375 -8.99 10.25 -5.68
C MET A 375 -7.81 11.22 -5.84
N GLY A 376 -6.64 10.77 -6.30
CA GLY A 376 -5.43 11.58 -6.42
C GLY A 376 -4.85 12.00 -5.07
N ILE A 377 -4.94 11.13 -4.06
CA ILE A 377 -4.41 11.35 -2.71
C ILE A 377 -3.08 10.60 -2.57
N PRO A 378 -1.97 11.23 -2.15
CA PRO A 378 -0.69 10.54 -1.98
C PRO A 378 -0.79 9.44 -0.91
N VAL A 379 -0.16 8.30 -1.18
CA VAL A 379 -0.20 7.13 -0.30
C VAL A 379 1.20 6.59 -0.06
N VAL A 380 1.57 6.49 1.21
CA VAL A 380 2.76 5.75 1.66
C VAL A 380 2.28 4.52 2.44
N GLY A 381 2.60 3.34 1.94
CA GLY A 381 2.30 2.09 2.66
C GLY A 381 3.56 1.48 3.26
N GLN A 382 3.41 0.38 3.99
CA GLN A 382 4.53 -0.29 4.68
C GLN A 382 5.29 0.63 5.66
N ALA A 383 4.63 1.68 6.15
CA ALA A 383 5.19 2.66 7.07
C ALA A 383 5.16 2.12 8.50
N LYS A 384 5.96 1.08 8.78
CA LYS A 384 5.92 0.34 10.05
C LYS A 384 6.17 1.28 11.24
N GLY A 385 5.28 1.23 12.23
CA GLY A 385 5.38 2.03 13.45
C GLY A 385 4.72 3.41 13.34
N ALA A 386 4.25 3.84 12.16
CA ALA A 386 3.63 5.15 11.97
C ALA A 386 2.44 5.38 12.92
N VAL A 387 1.61 4.37 13.18
CA VAL A 387 0.44 4.49 14.09
C VAL A 387 0.89 4.65 15.53
N SER A 388 1.93 3.93 15.94
CA SER A 388 2.44 4.01 17.31
C SER A 388 3.19 5.30 17.63
N MET A 389 3.63 6.01 16.58
CA MET A 389 4.48 7.20 16.67
C MET A 389 3.72 8.51 16.48
N ALA A 390 2.54 8.45 15.87
CA ALA A 390 1.71 9.61 15.56
C ALA A 390 0.61 9.79 16.60
N GLU A 391 0.26 11.04 16.87
CA GLU A 391 -0.90 11.44 17.67
C GLU A 391 -1.90 12.20 16.81
N ASN A 392 -3.18 12.19 17.21
CA ASN A 392 -4.18 13.01 16.53
C ASN A 392 -3.77 14.48 16.57
N ASN A 393 -3.92 15.16 15.43
CA ASN A 393 -3.56 16.57 15.19
C ASN A 393 -2.06 16.88 15.08
N ASP A 394 -1.17 15.88 15.06
CA ASP A 394 0.23 16.14 14.71
C ASP A 394 0.34 16.74 13.30
N ALA A 395 1.16 17.77 13.12
CA ALA A 395 1.54 18.21 11.79
C ALA A 395 2.26 17.07 11.06
N ALA A 396 1.90 16.80 9.82
CA ALA A 396 2.51 15.74 9.03
C ALA A 396 2.69 16.14 7.57
N ILE A 397 3.74 15.57 6.98
CA ILE A 397 4.02 15.64 5.55
C ILE A 397 4.09 14.22 5.02
N VAL A 398 3.35 13.92 3.97
CA VAL A 398 3.40 12.65 3.24
C VAL A 398 4.02 12.92 1.88
N ASP A 399 5.23 12.40 1.66
CA ASP A 399 5.86 12.36 0.34
C ASP A 399 5.60 10.98 -0.28
N GLY A 400 4.55 10.92 -1.10
CA GLY A 400 4.16 9.73 -1.84
C GLY A 400 5.10 9.39 -3.00
N ASP A 401 5.96 10.33 -3.44
CA ASP A 401 6.93 10.09 -4.50
C ASP A 401 8.15 9.33 -3.94
N GLU A 402 8.65 9.76 -2.77
CA GLU A 402 9.83 9.17 -2.09
C GLU A 402 9.46 8.05 -1.09
N GLY A 403 8.18 7.91 -0.74
CA GLY A 403 7.73 6.92 0.24
C GLY A 403 8.08 7.32 1.68
N VAL A 404 8.09 8.61 2.01
CA VAL A 404 8.51 9.13 3.31
C VAL A 404 7.36 9.88 3.98
N VAL A 405 7.20 9.68 5.28
CA VAL A 405 6.24 10.41 6.11
C VAL A 405 7.01 11.15 7.20
N HIS A 406 6.84 12.46 7.29
CA HIS A 406 7.37 13.27 8.38
C HIS A 406 6.24 13.56 9.37
N LEU A 407 6.45 13.23 10.64
CA LEU A 407 5.56 13.57 11.76
C LEU A 407 6.22 14.68 12.58
N ARG A 408 5.43 15.69 12.94
CA ARG A 408 5.86 16.92 13.63
C ARG A 408 7.10 17.56 12.97
N PRO A 409 7.12 17.75 11.63
CA PRO A 409 8.29 18.27 10.94
C PRO A 409 8.70 19.65 11.47
N GLN A 410 9.99 19.97 11.36
CA GLN A 410 10.47 21.33 11.67
C GLN A 410 9.98 22.33 10.62
N SER A 411 9.83 23.60 11.01
CA SER A 411 9.31 24.68 10.14
C SER A 411 10.11 24.86 8.83
N ASP A 412 11.42 24.62 8.87
CA ASP A 412 12.28 24.69 7.68
C ASP A 412 11.93 23.58 6.67
N LEU A 413 11.65 22.38 7.17
CA LEU A 413 11.22 21.25 6.35
C LEU A 413 9.82 21.47 5.78
N GLU A 414 8.88 21.96 6.60
CA GLU A 414 7.54 22.34 6.15
C GLU A 414 7.59 23.39 5.04
N SER A 415 8.45 24.41 5.20
CA SER A 415 8.62 25.48 4.21
C SER A 415 9.20 24.95 2.90
N ALA A 416 10.23 24.09 2.97
CA ALA A 416 10.83 23.45 1.80
C ALA A 416 9.81 22.60 1.03
N TYR A 417 8.99 21.81 1.74
CA TYR A 417 7.94 21.00 1.12
C TYR A 417 6.78 21.85 0.57
N ALA A 418 6.39 22.93 1.25
CA ALA A 418 5.40 23.87 0.75
C ALA A 418 5.89 24.56 -0.55
N GLU A 419 7.18 24.91 -0.64
CA GLU A 419 7.79 25.39 -1.87
C GLU A 419 7.84 24.31 -2.96
N LYS A 420 8.21 23.06 -2.63
CA LYS A 420 8.17 21.90 -3.54
C LYS A 420 6.76 21.74 -4.16
N VAL A 421 5.70 21.85 -3.35
CA VAL A 421 4.31 21.82 -3.81
C VAL A 421 3.95 23.01 -4.70
N ARG A 422 4.32 24.24 -4.31
CA ARG A 422 4.06 25.44 -5.14
C ARG A 422 4.78 25.36 -6.48
N PHE A 423 6.03 24.89 -6.48
CA PHE A 423 6.82 24.70 -7.69
C PHE A 423 6.20 23.64 -8.60
N ARG A 424 5.75 22.50 -8.04
CA ARG A 424 4.99 21.47 -8.77
C ARG A 424 3.71 22.04 -9.38
N ALA A 425 2.94 22.82 -8.64
CA ALA A 425 1.72 23.46 -9.13
C ALA A 425 2.00 24.45 -10.28
N ARG A 426 3.07 25.25 -10.18
CA ARG A 426 3.53 26.14 -11.26
C ARG A 426 3.95 25.36 -12.51
N ARG A 427 4.74 24.28 -12.36
CA ARG A 427 5.11 23.39 -13.47
C ARG A 427 3.88 22.76 -14.11
N GLN A 428 2.92 22.29 -13.32
CA GLN A 428 1.68 21.71 -13.82
C GLN A 428 0.85 22.74 -14.62
N ALA A 429 0.78 23.99 -14.15
CA ALA A 429 0.13 25.08 -14.87
C ALA A 429 0.84 25.35 -16.21
N HIS A 430 2.17 25.43 -16.20
CA HIS A 430 2.96 25.56 -17.43
C HIS A 430 2.72 24.41 -18.41
N TYR A 431 2.66 23.16 -17.94
CA TYR A 431 2.37 22.01 -18.79
C TYR A 431 0.98 22.04 -19.40
N ARG A 432 -0.02 22.59 -18.69
CA ARG A 432 -1.36 22.79 -19.25
C ARG A 432 -1.34 23.78 -20.43
N GLU A 433 -0.46 24.79 -20.40
CA GLU A 433 -0.27 25.70 -21.54
C GLU A 433 0.39 25.02 -22.75
N LEU A 434 1.16 23.94 -22.53
CA LEU A 434 1.76 23.14 -23.59
C LEU A 434 0.79 22.11 -24.18
N ARG A 435 -0.38 21.88 -23.56
CA ARG A 435 -1.34 20.83 -23.94
C ARG A 435 -1.66 20.86 -25.44
N ASP A 436 -2.05 22.02 -25.95
CA ASP A 436 -2.53 22.19 -27.33
C ASP A 436 -1.41 22.54 -28.31
N LYS A 437 -0.16 22.67 -27.84
CA LYS A 437 1.00 22.92 -28.70
C LYS A 437 1.46 21.63 -29.39
N PRO A 438 1.96 21.72 -30.64
CA PRO A 438 2.54 20.58 -31.34
C PRO A 438 3.79 20.08 -30.61
N ALA A 439 4.04 18.77 -30.67
CA ALA A 439 5.17 18.12 -30.01
C ALA A 439 6.39 18.12 -30.94
N LEU A 440 6.93 19.31 -31.19
CA LEU A 440 8.10 19.52 -32.03
C LEU A 440 9.36 19.70 -31.17
N THR A 441 10.47 19.15 -31.65
CA THR A 441 11.80 19.40 -31.08
C THR A 441 12.31 20.78 -31.49
N LYS A 442 13.38 21.26 -30.85
CA LYS A 442 14.02 22.55 -31.20
C LYS A 442 14.48 22.59 -32.66
N ASP A 443 14.92 21.46 -33.19
CA ASP A 443 15.33 21.26 -34.59
C ASP A 443 14.16 20.87 -35.53
N GLY A 444 12.91 20.93 -35.05
CA GLY A 444 11.70 20.80 -35.88
C GLY A 444 11.26 19.37 -36.19
N VAL A 445 11.77 18.37 -35.48
CA VAL A 445 11.35 16.97 -35.61
C VAL A 445 10.03 16.75 -34.86
N ASP A 446 9.04 16.19 -35.54
CA ASP A 446 7.75 15.84 -34.96
C ASP A 446 7.80 14.52 -34.19
N ILE A 447 7.33 14.55 -32.94
CA ILE A 447 7.30 13.41 -32.03
C ILE A 447 5.86 13.14 -31.61
N SER A 448 5.36 11.95 -31.95
CA SER A 448 4.05 11.48 -31.52
C SER A 448 4.07 11.08 -30.04
N LEU A 449 3.53 11.95 -29.19
CA LEU A 449 3.31 11.68 -27.76
C LEU A 449 1.95 11.00 -27.56
N LEU A 450 2.00 9.72 -27.23
CA LEU A 450 0.83 8.86 -27.05
C LEU A 450 0.59 8.56 -25.57
N MET A 451 -0.65 8.19 -25.25
CA MET A 451 -1.06 7.81 -23.91
C MET A 451 -1.21 6.29 -23.78
N ASN A 452 -0.76 5.75 -22.65
CA ASN A 452 -1.10 4.41 -22.19
C ASN A 452 -2.42 4.48 -21.41
N ALA A 453 -3.35 3.58 -21.72
CA ALA A 453 -4.63 3.45 -21.03
C ALA A 453 -4.92 1.97 -20.78
N GLY A 454 -5.85 1.66 -19.89
CA GLY A 454 -6.39 0.30 -19.77
C GLY A 454 -7.82 0.22 -19.23
N LEU A 455 -8.39 1.35 -18.79
CA LEU A 455 -9.76 1.45 -18.31
C LEU A 455 -10.48 2.64 -18.97
N LEU A 456 -11.82 2.67 -18.92
CA LEU A 456 -12.61 3.79 -19.45
C LEU A 456 -12.34 5.10 -18.69
N VAL A 457 -12.05 5.02 -17.39
CA VAL A 457 -11.70 6.16 -16.53
C VAL A 457 -10.46 6.92 -17.02
N ASP A 458 -9.61 6.29 -17.81
CA ASP A 458 -8.41 6.93 -18.37
C ASP A 458 -8.75 7.86 -19.55
N LEU A 459 -9.88 7.66 -20.23
CA LEU A 459 -10.18 8.33 -21.50
C LEU A 459 -10.37 9.85 -21.40
N PRO A 460 -10.99 10.41 -20.33
CA PRO A 460 -10.99 11.86 -20.13
C PRO A 460 -9.57 12.47 -20.08
N GLN A 461 -8.56 11.69 -19.63
CA GLN A 461 -7.18 12.14 -19.59
C GLN A 461 -6.55 12.27 -20.98
N LEU A 462 -7.10 11.61 -22.02
CA LEU A 462 -6.61 11.73 -23.39
C LEU A 462 -6.75 13.17 -23.91
N ALA A 463 -7.88 13.81 -23.61
CA ALA A 463 -8.10 15.21 -23.94
C ALA A 463 -7.32 16.14 -23.00
N ALA A 464 -7.33 15.84 -21.69
CA ALA A 464 -6.68 16.69 -20.68
C ALA A 464 -5.16 16.78 -20.84
N SER A 465 -4.51 15.70 -21.28
CA SER A 465 -3.05 15.63 -21.46
C SER A 465 -2.56 16.19 -22.80
N GLY A 466 -3.44 16.32 -23.80
CA GLY A 466 -3.04 16.73 -25.15
C GLY A 466 -2.28 15.65 -25.92
N ALA A 467 -2.52 14.37 -25.59
CA ALA A 467 -1.93 13.23 -26.31
C ALA A 467 -2.43 13.15 -27.75
N SER A 468 -1.56 12.69 -28.66
CA SER A 468 -1.90 12.47 -30.08
C SER A 468 -2.76 11.23 -30.32
N GLY A 469 -2.90 10.36 -29.31
CA GLY A 469 -3.71 9.14 -29.37
C GLY A 469 -3.35 8.16 -28.26
N ILE A 470 -3.89 6.94 -28.32
CA ILE A 470 -3.60 5.86 -27.39
C ILE A 470 -2.60 4.90 -28.05
N GLY A 471 -1.37 4.90 -27.55
CA GLY A 471 -0.29 4.05 -28.08
C GLY A 471 -0.30 2.64 -27.50
N LEU A 472 -0.95 2.45 -26.36
CA LEU A 472 -1.19 1.15 -25.74
C LEU A 472 -2.49 1.19 -24.93
N PHE A 473 -3.51 0.48 -25.40
CA PHE A 473 -4.68 0.12 -24.60
C PHE A 473 -4.49 -1.29 -24.04
N ARG A 474 -4.22 -1.39 -22.74
CA ARG A 474 -4.07 -2.66 -22.00
C ARG A 474 -5.44 -3.27 -21.81
N THR A 475 -5.70 -4.39 -22.46
CA THR A 475 -7.00 -5.05 -22.33
C THR A 475 -7.12 -5.84 -21.03
N GLU A 476 -6.00 -6.18 -20.40
CA GLU A 476 -5.94 -7.11 -19.27
C GLU A 476 -6.53 -6.55 -17.98
N LEU A 477 -6.45 -5.23 -17.77
CA LEU A 477 -6.95 -4.62 -16.54
C LEU A 477 -8.44 -4.93 -16.36
N GLN A 478 -9.24 -4.85 -17.43
CA GLN A 478 -10.66 -5.24 -17.37
C GLN A 478 -10.86 -6.70 -16.92
N PHE A 479 -9.96 -7.62 -17.31
CA PHE A 479 -10.07 -9.02 -16.91
C PHE A 479 -9.68 -9.21 -15.45
N MET A 480 -8.65 -8.51 -14.96
CA MET A 480 -8.21 -8.62 -13.57
C MET A 480 -9.29 -8.16 -12.58
N VAL A 481 -10.08 -7.19 -13.00
CA VAL A 481 -11.05 -6.48 -12.17
C VAL A 481 -12.39 -7.18 -12.15
N ALA A 482 -12.77 -7.76 -13.30
CA ALA A 482 -14.04 -8.44 -13.40
C ALA A 482 -14.09 -9.66 -12.45
N SER A 483 -15.24 -9.90 -11.83
CA SER A 483 -15.47 -11.10 -11.02
C SER A 483 -15.50 -12.42 -11.82
N THR A 484 -15.73 -12.32 -13.13
CA THR A 484 -15.81 -13.46 -14.06
C THR A 484 -15.23 -13.07 -15.41
N PHE A 485 -14.90 -14.06 -16.25
CA PHE A 485 -14.38 -13.81 -17.58
C PHE A 485 -15.37 -12.94 -18.41
N PRO A 486 -14.97 -11.73 -18.86
CA PRO A 486 -15.86 -10.82 -19.56
C PRO A 486 -16.45 -11.45 -20.84
N ARG A 487 -17.77 -11.37 -20.98
CA ARG A 487 -18.47 -11.88 -22.18
C ARG A 487 -18.09 -11.04 -23.41
N ALA A 488 -18.21 -11.64 -24.60
CA ALA A 488 -17.91 -10.98 -25.86
C ALA A 488 -18.61 -9.61 -26.02
N GLU A 489 -19.89 -9.51 -25.64
CA GLU A 489 -20.67 -8.28 -25.72
C GLU A 489 -20.20 -7.18 -24.75
N GLN A 490 -19.66 -7.55 -23.59
CA GLN A 490 -19.09 -6.59 -22.63
C GLN A 490 -17.77 -6.04 -23.17
N GLN A 491 -16.93 -6.91 -23.73
CA GLN A 491 -15.69 -6.50 -24.39
C GLN A 491 -15.99 -5.60 -25.61
N GLU A 492 -16.97 -5.96 -26.45
CA GLU A 492 -17.37 -5.16 -27.61
C GLU A 492 -17.82 -3.75 -27.20
N ARG A 493 -18.69 -3.64 -26.18
CA ARG A 493 -19.14 -2.35 -25.65
C ARG A 493 -17.98 -1.52 -25.11
N LEU A 494 -17.05 -2.15 -24.39
CA LEU A 494 -15.85 -1.47 -23.91
C LEU A 494 -15.05 -0.89 -25.08
N TYR A 495 -14.64 -1.74 -26.02
CA TYR A 495 -13.77 -1.33 -27.11
C TYR A 495 -14.43 -0.26 -28.00
N ARG A 496 -15.76 -0.35 -28.21
CA ARG A 496 -16.52 0.68 -28.92
C ARG A 496 -16.48 2.01 -28.18
N SER A 497 -16.72 1.99 -26.87
CA SER A 497 -16.67 3.20 -26.02
C SER A 497 -15.28 3.85 -26.04
N VAL A 498 -14.21 3.05 -26.02
CA VAL A 498 -12.82 3.54 -26.15
C VAL A 498 -12.59 4.22 -27.50
N MET A 499 -13.04 3.61 -28.60
CA MET A 499 -12.89 4.17 -29.94
C MET A 499 -13.72 5.45 -30.13
N GLU A 500 -14.93 5.49 -29.59
CA GLU A 500 -15.81 6.67 -29.64
C GLU A 500 -15.22 7.85 -28.86
N ALA A 501 -14.76 7.61 -27.63
CA ALA A 501 -14.13 8.63 -26.80
C ALA A 501 -12.81 9.15 -27.37
N SER A 502 -12.10 8.34 -28.15
CA SER A 502 -10.85 8.73 -28.80
C SER A 502 -11.07 9.59 -30.06
N GLY A 503 -12.31 9.66 -30.57
CA GLY A 503 -12.64 10.40 -31.78
C GLY A 503 -11.87 9.89 -33.00
N ASP A 504 -11.11 10.79 -33.64
CA ASP A 504 -10.25 10.47 -34.79
C ASP A 504 -8.82 10.06 -34.40
N LYS A 505 -8.48 10.12 -33.10
CA LYS A 505 -7.15 9.77 -32.62
C LYS A 505 -6.94 8.25 -32.69
N PRO A 506 -5.76 7.77 -33.10
CA PRO A 506 -5.49 6.34 -33.21
C PRO A 506 -5.50 5.67 -31.84
N VAL A 507 -6.01 4.44 -31.78
CA VAL A 507 -5.99 3.58 -30.60
C VAL A 507 -5.35 2.24 -30.94
N THR A 508 -4.29 1.89 -30.23
CA THR A 508 -3.60 0.60 -30.39
C THR A 508 -4.01 -0.34 -29.26
N PHE A 509 -4.85 -1.32 -29.58
CA PHE A 509 -5.28 -2.34 -28.62
C PHE A 509 -4.23 -3.45 -28.53
N ARG A 510 -3.86 -3.83 -27.30
CA ARG A 510 -3.04 -5.02 -27.06
C ARG A 510 -3.95 -6.20 -26.73
N THR A 511 -3.74 -7.34 -27.39
CA THR A 511 -4.45 -8.57 -27.00
C THR A 511 -4.05 -9.01 -25.59
N LEU A 512 -4.86 -9.89 -25.00
CA LEU A 512 -4.74 -10.32 -23.61
C LEU A 512 -3.33 -10.80 -23.21
N ASP A 513 -2.64 -10.02 -22.37
CA ASP A 513 -1.36 -10.33 -21.69
C ASP A 513 -1.56 -10.69 -20.20
N ILE A 514 -2.23 -11.82 -19.96
CA ILE A 514 -2.41 -12.39 -18.62
C ILE A 514 -1.45 -13.56 -18.37
N GLY A 515 -1.20 -13.87 -17.10
CA GLY A 515 -0.16 -14.80 -16.67
C GLY A 515 1.08 -14.06 -16.17
N GLY A 516 1.93 -14.73 -15.41
CA GLY A 516 3.00 -14.06 -14.68
C GLY A 516 2.55 -13.57 -13.30
N ASP A 517 2.84 -12.31 -13.03
CA ASP A 517 2.39 -11.53 -11.87
C ASP A 517 0.89 -11.18 -11.91
N LYS A 518 0.26 -11.30 -13.08
CA LYS A 518 -1.14 -10.91 -13.33
C LYS A 518 -2.07 -12.11 -13.17
N VAL A 519 -2.42 -12.42 -11.93
CA VAL A 519 -3.31 -13.53 -11.57
C VAL A 519 -4.77 -13.14 -11.80
N LEU A 520 -5.54 -13.98 -12.48
CA LEU A 520 -7.00 -13.82 -12.61
C LEU A 520 -7.71 -14.65 -11.53
N PRO A 521 -8.53 -14.05 -10.66
CA PRO A 521 -9.27 -14.73 -9.58
C PRO A 521 -10.04 -15.99 -10.01
N TYR A 522 -10.65 -15.94 -11.19
CA TYR A 522 -11.56 -16.96 -11.72
C TYR A 522 -10.88 -17.90 -12.73
N PHE A 523 -9.57 -17.78 -12.95
CA PHE A 523 -8.80 -18.62 -13.87
C PHE A 523 -7.89 -19.57 -13.08
N SER A 524 -8.47 -20.63 -12.54
CA SER A 524 -7.80 -21.65 -11.72
C SER A 524 -6.81 -22.56 -12.48
N ALA A 525 -6.53 -22.25 -13.76
CA ALA A 525 -5.71 -23.08 -14.64
C ALA A 525 -4.23 -22.66 -14.68
N SER A 526 -3.83 -21.61 -13.97
CA SER A 526 -2.40 -21.37 -13.74
C SER A 526 -1.95 -22.30 -12.61
N ALA A 527 -1.25 -23.38 -12.97
CA ALA A 527 -0.38 -24.04 -12.00
C ALA A 527 0.55 -22.97 -11.42
N GLN A 528 0.90 -23.06 -10.13
CA GLN A 528 1.96 -22.21 -9.59
C GLN A 528 3.25 -22.50 -10.37
N GLU A 529 3.56 -21.65 -11.34
CA GLU A 529 4.80 -21.73 -12.09
C GLU A 529 5.93 -21.17 -11.22
N GLU A 530 7.08 -21.84 -11.20
CA GLU A 530 8.25 -21.34 -10.45
C GLU A 530 8.71 -19.98 -10.96
N ASN A 531 8.59 -19.73 -12.27
CA ASN A 531 8.99 -18.49 -12.92
C ASN A 531 7.85 -17.93 -13.80
N PRO A 532 6.84 -17.30 -13.19
CA PRO A 532 5.66 -16.84 -13.92
C PRO A 532 5.99 -15.86 -15.06
N ALA A 533 7.03 -15.04 -14.91
CA ALA A 533 7.47 -14.11 -15.96
C ALA A 533 7.93 -14.82 -17.25
N LEU A 534 8.51 -16.02 -17.12
CA LEU A 534 9.04 -16.80 -18.24
C LEU A 534 8.05 -17.86 -18.77
N GLY A 535 6.92 -18.06 -18.09
CA GLY A 535 6.04 -19.20 -18.32
C GLY A 535 4.84 -18.93 -19.24
N TRP A 536 3.69 -19.53 -18.88
CA TRP A 536 2.51 -19.65 -19.74
C TRP A 536 1.60 -18.42 -19.67
N ARG A 537 1.99 -17.37 -20.41
CA ARG A 537 1.31 -16.07 -20.44
C ARG A 537 1.06 -15.54 -21.84
N ALA A 538 0.18 -14.54 -21.93
CA ALA A 538 0.01 -13.70 -23.12
C ALA A 538 -0.25 -14.50 -24.41
N ILE A 539 0.48 -14.24 -25.51
CA ILE A 539 0.22 -14.92 -26.78
C ILE A 539 0.29 -16.44 -26.67
N ARG A 540 1.20 -16.99 -25.86
CA ARG A 540 1.36 -18.44 -25.64
C ARG A 540 0.07 -19.06 -25.11
N LEU A 541 -0.49 -18.45 -24.06
CA LEU A 541 -1.79 -18.85 -23.52
C LEU A 541 -2.91 -18.73 -24.56
N THR A 542 -2.94 -17.62 -25.31
CA THR A 542 -4.02 -17.36 -26.26
C THR A 542 -3.96 -18.24 -27.52
N LEU A 543 -2.78 -18.73 -27.90
CA LEU A 543 -2.59 -19.71 -28.98
C LEU A 543 -2.95 -21.13 -28.52
N ASP A 544 -2.59 -21.52 -27.29
CA ASP A 544 -2.95 -22.82 -26.72
C ASP A 544 -4.45 -22.90 -26.36
N ARG A 545 -5.05 -21.76 -26.02
CA ARG A 545 -6.50 -21.62 -25.80
C ARG A 545 -7.11 -20.60 -26.76
N PRO A 546 -7.29 -20.96 -28.05
CA PRO A 546 -7.81 -20.05 -29.07
C PRO A 546 -9.18 -19.45 -28.74
N GLY A 547 -9.99 -20.10 -27.90
CA GLY A 547 -11.28 -19.56 -27.47
C GLY A 547 -11.17 -18.17 -26.83
N LEU A 548 -10.09 -17.91 -26.07
CA LEU A 548 -9.82 -16.61 -25.45
C LEU A 548 -9.55 -15.56 -26.53
N LEU A 549 -8.60 -15.86 -27.43
CA LEU A 549 -8.21 -14.97 -28.51
C LEU A 549 -9.39 -14.67 -29.45
N ARG A 550 -10.10 -15.70 -29.88
CA ARG A 550 -11.25 -15.58 -30.80
C ARG A 550 -12.35 -14.70 -30.23
N THR A 551 -12.65 -14.84 -28.93
CA THR A 551 -13.66 -14.03 -28.26
C THR A 551 -13.26 -12.56 -28.25
N GLN A 552 -12.01 -12.26 -27.88
CA GLN A 552 -11.48 -10.90 -27.88
C GLN A 552 -11.42 -10.29 -29.28
N LEU A 553 -10.95 -11.06 -30.28
CA LEU A 553 -10.87 -10.63 -31.68
C LEU A 553 -12.24 -10.29 -32.24
N ARG A 554 -13.27 -11.12 -31.99
CA ARG A 554 -14.64 -10.83 -32.43
C ARG A 554 -15.15 -9.52 -31.86
N ALA A 555 -14.93 -9.29 -30.56
CA ALA A 555 -15.34 -8.07 -29.89
C ALA A 555 -14.63 -6.84 -30.49
N LEU A 556 -13.32 -6.91 -30.72
CA LEU A 556 -12.55 -5.82 -31.35
C LEU A 556 -12.98 -5.53 -32.78
N LEU A 557 -13.16 -6.58 -33.61
CA LEU A 557 -13.59 -6.45 -35.00
C LEU A 557 -14.98 -5.80 -35.11
N LYS A 558 -15.93 -6.20 -34.26
CA LYS A 558 -17.28 -5.61 -34.21
C LYS A 558 -17.28 -4.19 -33.65
N ALA A 559 -16.47 -3.91 -32.63
CA ALA A 559 -16.33 -2.57 -32.07
C ALA A 559 -15.74 -1.60 -33.11
N ALA A 560 -14.80 -2.07 -33.92
CA ALA A 560 -14.13 -1.29 -34.95
C ALA A 560 -14.93 -1.11 -36.25
N GLY A 561 -16.19 -1.55 -36.32
CA GLY A 561 -17.02 -1.44 -37.52
C GLY A 561 -17.02 -0.01 -38.09
N GLY A 562 -16.51 0.14 -39.32
CA GLY A 562 -16.41 1.45 -39.98
C GLY A 562 -15.20 2.33 -39.56
N ARG A 563 -14.29 1.83 -38.72
CA ARG A 563 -13.08 2.54 -38.24
C ARG A 563 -11.79 1.75 -38.51
N GLU A 564 -10.63 2.39 -38.38
CA GLU A 564 -9.33 1.70 -38.40
C GLU A 564 -9.10 0.97 -37.06
N LEU A 565 -8.72 -0.30 -37.11
CA LEU A 565 -8.32 -1.10 -35.96
C LEU A 565 -6.80 -1.30 -35.96
N LYS A 566 -6.11 -0.83 -34.92
CA LYS A 566 -4.72 -1.21 -34.64
C LYS A 566 -4.69 -2.24 -33.52
N LEU A 567 -4.21 -3.44 -33.84
CA LEU A 567 -4.10 -4.57 -32.91
C LEU A 567 -2.63 -4.94 -32.72
N MET A 568 -2.22 -5.21 -31.48
CA MET A 568 -0.86 -5.58 -31.14
C MET A 568 -0.82 -6.86 -30.32
N LEU A 569 0.11 -7.75 -30.68
CA LEU A 569 0.35 -9.03 -30.00
C LEU A 569 1.47 -8.91 -28.95
N PRO A 570 1.22 -9.22 -27.66
CA PRO A 570 2.23 -9.29 -26.60
C PRO A 570 3.01 -10.61 -26.60
N MET A 571 4.19 -10.61 -26.00
CA MET A 571 5.07 -11.75 -25.70
C MET A 571 5.44 -12.61 -26.91
N VAL A 572 5.47 -11.99 -28.09
CA VAL A 572 5.92 -12.65 -29.32
C VAL A 572 7.39 -13.01 -29.16
N THR A 573 7.67 -14.31 -29.19
CA THR A 573 9.01 -14.89 -29.09
C THR A 573 9.55 -15.20 -30.48
N GLU A 574 8.70 -15.67 -31.40
CA GLU A 574 9.06 -16.02 -32.77
C GLU A 574 8.05 -15.50 -33.80
N VAL A 575 8.51 -15.23 -35.03
CA VAL A 575 7.63 -14.76 -36.12
C VAL A 575 6.55 -15.79 -36.49
N ALA A 576 6.77 -17.07 -36.18
CA ALA A 576 5.78 -18.13 -36.35
C ALA A 576 4.50 -17.89 -35.52
N GLU A 577 4.61 -17.34 -34.31
CA GLU A 577 3.46 -17.02 -33.45
C GLU A 577 2.60 -15.90 -34.06
N VAL A 578 3.23 -14.91 -34.70
CA VAL A 578 2.53 -13.84 -35.43
C VAL A 578 1.73 -14.42 -36.59
N LYS A 579 2.32 -15.36 -37.35
CA LYS A 579 1.64 -16.05 -38.46
C LYS A 579 0.44 -16.86 -37.95
N ALA A 580 0.62 -17.62 -36.87
CA ALA A 580 -0.46 -18.39 -36.25
C ALA A 580 -1.62 -17.49 -35.76
N ALA A 581 -1.30 -16.37 -35.09
CA ALA A 581 -2.30 -15.40 -34.67
C ALA A 581 -3.03 -14.76 -35.87
N ARG A 582 -2.30 -14.44 -36.96
CA ARG A 582 -2.89 -13.92 -38.20
C ARG A 582 -3.89 -14.89 -38.82
N GLU A 583 -3.60 -16.19 -38.84
CA GLU A 583 -4.56 -17.19 -39.32
C GLU A 583 -5.86 -17.19 -38.50
N ILE A 584 -5.76 -17.07 -37.17
CA ILE A 584 -6.93 -16.99 -36.29
C ILE A 584 -7.73 -15.71 -36.60
N ILE A 585 -7.06 -14.57 -36.73
CA ILE A 585 -7.67 -13.29 -37.11
C ILE A 585 -8.45 -13.43 -38.43
N GLU A 586 -7.82 -13.96 -39.47
CA GLU A 586 -8.46 -14.12 -40.77
C GLU A 586 -9.67 -15.06 -40.74
N ARG A 587 -9.61 -16.13 -39.95
CA ARG A 587 -10.76 -17.03 -39.74
C ARG A 587 -11.93 -16.28 -39.10
N GLU A 588 -11.66 -15.44 -38.11
CA GLU A 588 -12.71 -14.66 -37.44
C GLU A 588 -13.25 -13.52 -38.30
N VAL A 589 -12.42 -12.87 -39.13
CA VAL A 589 -12.88 -11.93 -40.16
C VAL A 589 -13.84 -12.63 -41.12
N ARG A 590 -13.45 -13.78 -41.70
CA ARG A 590 -14.33 -14.56 -42.59
C ARG A 590 -15.62 -15.00 -41.91
N HIS A 591 -15.55 -15.39 -40.63
CA HIS A 591 -16.71 -15.76 -39.84
C HIS A 591 -17.68 -14.58 -39.71
N LEU A 592 -17.20 -13.40 -39.31
CA LEU A 592 -18.03 -12.21 -39.14
C LEU A 592 -18.60 -11.67 -40.45
N SER A 593 -17.83 -11.73 -41.55
CA SER A 593 -18.31 -11.36 -42.89
C SER A 593 -19.50 -12.21 -43.32
N ARG A 594 -19.51 -13.52 -43.02
CA ARG A 594 -20.61 -14.43 -43.35
C ARG A 594 -21.93 -14.06 -42.67
N PHE A 595 -21.87 -13.45 -41.49
CA PHE A 595 -23.04 -12.99 -40.74
C PHE A 595 -23.34 -11.50 -40.94
N ALA A 596 -22.76 -10.87 -41.98
CA ALA A 596 -22.97 -9.47 -42.35
C ALA A 596 -22.72 -8.46 -41.20
N HIS A 597 -21.78 -8.76 -40.30
CA HIS A 597 -21.36 -7.81 -39.29
C HIS A 597 -20.53 -6.67 -39.90
N ALA A 598 -20.65 -5.46 -39.34
CA ALA A 598 -19.79 -4.35 -39.70
C ALA A 598 -18.34 -4.64 -39.27
N LEU A 599 -17.41 -4.54 -40.23
CA LEU A 599 -15.99 -4.78 -40.05
C LEU A 599 -15.19 -3.47 -40.08
N PRO A 600 -13.95 -3.45 -39.55
CA PRO A 600 -13.07 -2.31 -39.67
C PRO A 600 -12.77 -1.98 -41.14
N THR A 601 -12.62 -0.69 -41.44
CA THR A 601 -12.22 -0.21 -42.78
C THR A 601 -10.80 -0.65 -43.12
N ARG A 602 -9.94 -0.69 -42.10
CA ARG A 602 -8.57 -1.19 -42.19
C ARG A 602 -8.17 -1.82 -40.85
N MET A 603 -7.47 -2.95 -40.92
CA MET A 603 -6.85 -3.57 -39.76
C MET A 603 -5.33 -3.52 -39.92
N LYS A 604 -4.63 -2.98 -38.92
CA LYS A 604 -3.17 -3.00 -38.80
C LYS A 604 -2.79 -3.96 -37.68
N LEU A 605 -1.95 -4.94 -37.98
CA LEU A 605 -1.45 -5.90 -37.00
C LEU A 605 0.00 -5.55 -36.66
N GLY A 606 0.28 -5.36 -35.38
CA GLY A 606 1.61 -5.14 -34.84
C GLY A 606 2.03 -6.22 -33.83
N ALA A 607 3.28 -6.18 -33.43
CA ALA A 607 3.85 -7.02 -32.39
C ALA A 607 4.58 -6.18 -31.34
N MET A 608 4.51 -6.61 -30.09
CA MET A 608 5.32 -6.05 -29.02
C MET A 608 6.71 -6.71 -29.05
N VAL A 609 7.76 -5.89 -29.18
CA VAL A 609 9.15 -6.34 -29.08
C VAL A 609 9.54 -6.26 -27.61
N GLU A 610 9.38 -7.39 -26.93
CA GLU A 610 9.70 -7.52 -25.50
C GLU A 610 10.45 -8.80 -25.15
N VAL A 611 10.49 -9.80 -26.03
CA VAL A 611 11.27 -11.02 -25.82
C VAL A 611 12.59 -10.93 -26.62
N PRO A 612 13.77 -11.05 -25.99
CA PRO A 612 15.06 -10.88 -26.67
C PRO A 612 15.30 -11.81 -27.86
N ALA A 613 14.70 -13.00 -27.88
CA ALA A 613 14.81 -13.92 -29.01
C ALA A 613 14.36 -13.28 -30.36
N LEU A 614 13.37 -12.39 -30.30
CA LEU A 614 12.82 -11.72 -31.47
C LEU A 614 13.80 -10.71 -32.10
N LEU A 615 14.82 -10.28 -31.36
CA LEU A 615 15.88 -9.39 -31.87
C LEU A 615 16.63 -10.01 -33.05
N TRP A 616 16.72 -11.34 -33.09
CA TRP A 616 17.38 -12.09 -34.16
C TRP A 616 16.48 -12.38 -35.37
N GLN A 617 15.20 -12.01 -35.29
CA GLN A 617 14.23 -12.16 -36.38
C GLN A 617 13.56 -10.81 -36.72
N LEU A 618 14.24 -9.67 -36.46
CA LEU A 618 13.63 -8.36 -36.65
C LEU A 618 13.27 -8.08 -38.11
N ASP A 619 14.14 -8.42 -39.07
CA ASP A 619 13.86 -8.20 -40.49
C ASP A 619 12.63 -9.01 -40.96
N GLU A 620 12.51 -10.26 -40.52
CA GLU A 620 11.36 -11.12 -40.77
C GLU A 620 10.09 -10.60 -40.08
N LEU A 621 10.24 -10.12 -38.83
CA LEU A 621 9.14 -9.52 -38.07
C LEU A 621 8.60 -8.28 -38.78
N MET A 622 9.47 -7.34 -39.16
CA MET A 622 9.09 -6.09 -39.84
C MET A 622 8.35 -6.36 -41.15
N THR A 623 8.69 -7.45 -41.84
CA THR A 623 7.96 -7.90 -43.03
C THR A 623 6.58 -8.48 -42.67
N ALA A 624 6.47 -9.18 -41.55
CA ALA A 624 5.26 -9.86 -41.11
C ALA A 624 4.21 -8.95 -40.43
N VAL A 625 4.58 -7.74 -39.98
CA VAL A 625 3.69 -6.82 -39.25
C VAL A 625 3.63 -5.42 -39.88
N ASP A 626 2.61 -4.64 -39.51
CA ASP A 626 2.40 -3.26 -39.97
C ASP A 626 3.17 -2.24 -39.12
N PHE A 627 3.42 -2.55 -37.85
CA PHE A 627 4.17 -1.72 -36.90
C PHE A 627 4.70 -2.57 -35.75
N VAL A 628 5.64 -2.03 -34.97
CA VAL A 628 6.10 -2.64 -33.72
C VAL A 628 6.03 -1.65 -32.57
N SER A 629 5.86 -2.16 -31.35
CA SER A 629 6.02 -1.37 -30.12
C SER A 629 6.99 -2.06 -29.17
N VAL A 630 7.92 -1.33 -28.60
CA VAL A 630 8.86 -1.86 -27.61
C VAL A 630 8.21 -1.84 -26.23
N GLY A 631 8.04 -3.03 -25.65
CA GLY A 631 7.66 -3.22 -24.25
C GLY A 631 8.91 -3.11 -23.38
N SER A 632 9.41 -1.88 -23.12
CA SER A 632 10.74 -1.69 -22.52
C SER A 632 10.89 -2.35 -21.14
N ASN A 633 9.80 -2.47 -20.38
CA ASN A 633 9.82 -3.08 -19.05
C ASN A 633 10.19 -4.56 -19.13
N ASP A 634 9.45 -5.34 -19.94
CA ASP A 634 9.66 -6.77 -20.09
C ASP A 634 10.94 -7.04 -20.92
N LEU A 635 11.22 -6.22 -21.95
CA LEU A 635 12.49 -6.32 -22.71
C LEU A 635 13.71 -6.16 -21.81
N PHE A 636 13.71 -5.15 -20.93
CA PHE A 636 14.82 -4.92 -20.01
C PHE A 636 14.95 -6.08 -19.02
N GLN A 637 13.84 -6.52 -18.45
CA GLN A 637 13.80 -7.66 -17.52
C GLN A 637 14.40 -8.92 -18.13
N PHE A 638 14.03 -9.29 -19.35
CA PHE A 638 14.55 -10.50 -19.99
C PHE A 638 15.97 -10.33 -20.53
N LEU A 639 16.32 -9.15 -21.05
CA LEU A 639 17.68 -8.90 -21.55
C LEU A 639 18.71 -8.89 -20.42
N MET A 640 18.35 -8.32 -19.27
CA MET A 640 19.24 -8.20 -18.10
C MET A 640 19.06 -9.34 -17.08
N ALA A 641 18.11 -10.26 -17.33
CA ALA A 641 17.72 -11.34 -16.42
C ALA A 641 17.41 -10.85 -15.00
N VAL A 642 16.64 -9.76 -14.89
CA VAL A 642 16.31 -9.09 -13.62
C VAL A 642 14.81 -8.95 -13.46
N ASP A 643 14.28 -9.57 -12.42
CA ASP A 643 12.87 -9.40 -12.04
C ASP A 643 12.65 -8.02 -11.40
N ARG A 644 11.72 -7.24 -11.96
CA ARG A 644 11.31 -5.94 -11.44
C ARG A 644 10.70 -6.01 -10.03
N GLY A 645 10.10 -7.14 -9.67
CA GLY A 645 9.51 -7.36 -8.35
C GLY A 645 10.55 -7.64 -7.26
N ASN A 646 11.81 -7.89 -7.65
CA ASN A 646 12.86 -8.27 -6.71
C ASN A 646 13.65 -7.05 -6.22
N SER A 647 13.35 -6.59 -5.01
CA SER A 647 13.98 -5.43 -4.37
C SER A 647 15.49 -5.58 -4.12
N LEU A 648 16.03 -6.80 -4.06
CA LEU A 648 17.46 -7.03 -3.86
C LEU A 648 18.30 -6.63 -5.08
N ILE A 649 17.69 -6.57 -6.27
CA ILE A 649 18.37 -6.30 -7.55
C ILE A 649 17.79 -5.13 -8.33
N SER A 650 16.76 -4.45 -7.83
CA SER A 650 16.02 -3.38 -8.52
C SER A 650 16.86 -2.15 -8.88
N GLY A 651 18.05 -1.98 -8.27
CA GLY A 651 19.00 -0.90 -8.59
C GLY A 651 20.28 -1.35 -9.29
N ARG A 652 20.42 -2.64 -9.63
CA ARG A 652 21.70 -3.18 -10.14
C ARG A 652 22.04 -2.75 -11.56
N PHE A 653 21.03 -2.49 -12.39
CA PHE A 653 21.21 -2.18 -13.80
C PHE A 653 20.42 -0.93 -14.18
N ASP A 654 21.07 -0.05 -14.92
CA ASP A 654 20.44 1.14 -15.46
C ASP A 654 19.78 0.85 -16.81
N GLN A 655 18.60 1.40 -17.02
CA GLN A 655 17.94 1.40 -18.32
C GLN A 655 18.74 2.19 -19.36
N LEU A 656 19.58 3.15 -18.94
CA LEU A 656 20.52 3.88 -19.80
C LEU A 656 21.86 3.15 -19.99
N SER A 657 21.92 1.84 -19.74
CA SER A 657 23.10 1.03 -19.99
C SER A 657 23.37 0.84 -21.50
N PRO A 658 24.64 0.77 -21.93
CA PRO A 658 24.98 0.63 -23.35
C PRO A 658 24.34 -0.58 -24.03
N ALA A 659 24.25 -1.72 -23.32
CA ALA A 659 23.66 -2.94 -23.87
C ALA A 659 22.18 -2.73 -24.26
N PHE A 660 21.38 -2.17 -23.35
CA PHE A 660 19.97 -1.91 -23.62
C PHE A 660 19.77 -0.82 -24.67
N LEU A 661 20.55 0.27 -24.62
CA LEU A 661 20.48 1.34 -25.62
C LEU A 661 20.88 0.85 -27.02
N ARG A 662 21.89 -0.02 -27.16
CA ARG A 662 22.26 -0.66 -28.44
C ARG A 662 21.12 -1.55 -28.97
N THR A 663 20.45 -2.31 -28.10
CA THR A 663 19.27 -3.09 -28.46
C THR A 663 18.15 -2.20 -28.99
N LEU A 664 17.84 -1.10 -28.29
CA LEU A 664 16.82 -0.14 -28.72
C LEU A 664 17.18 0.53 -30.05
N ARG A 665 18.44 0.96 -30.23
CA ARG A 665 18.96 1.49 -31.49
C ARG A 665 18.78 0.50 -32.63
N HIS A 666 19.14 -0.77 -32.41
CA HIS A 666 18.99 -1.82 -33.42
C HIS A 666 17.53 -2.04 -33.87
N ILE A 667 16.57 -1.96 -32.94
CA ILE A 667 15.14 -2.06 -33.26
C ILE A 667 14.70 -0.86 -34.12
N VAL A 668 15.10 0.36 -33.74
CA VAL A 668 14.77 1.60 -34.47
C VAL A 668 15.36 1.59 -35.87
N ASP A 669 16.65 1.28 -36.00
CA ASP A 669 17.36 1.23 -37.28
C ASP A 669 16.72 0.21 -38.23
N THR A 670 16.32 -0.95 -37.69
CA THR A 670 15.66 -2.00 -38.48
C THR A 670 14.24 -1.57 -38.89
N GLY A 671 13.49 -0.91 -37.99
CA GLY A 671 12.19 -0.33 -38.34
C GLY A 671 12.31 0.73 -39.45
N ASN A 672 13.28 1.64 -39.34
CA ASN A 672 13.55 2.66 -40.36
C ASN A 672 13.91 2.04 -41.71
N ARG A 673 14.79 1.03 -41.72
CA ARG A 673 15.19 0.30 -42.94
C ARG A 673 14.00 -0.32 -43.68
N HIS A 674 13.02 -0.85 -42.93
CA HIS A 674 11.80 -1.46 -43.47
C HIS A 674 10.62 -0.49 -43.63
N ASN A 675 10.81 0.80 -43.33
CA ASN A 675 9.74 1.81 -43.29
C ASN A 675 8.56 1.40 -42.39
N LYS A 676 8.85 0.79 -41.24
CA LYS A 676 7.86 0.35 -40.26
C LYS A 676 7.87 1.27 -39.04
N PRO A 677 6.70 1.77 -38.60
CA PRO A 677 6.62 2.58 -37.39
C PRO A 677 7.08 1.78 -36.16
N VAL A 678 7.99 2.37 -35.38
CA VAL A 678 8.46 1.86 -34.09
C VAL A 678 7.98 2.80 -33.00
N THR A 679 7.22 2.25 -32.05
CA THR A 679 6.78 2.96 -30.84
C THR A 679 7.47 2.37 -29.61
N LEU A 680 7.59 3.10 -28.50
CA LEU A 680 7.94 2.51 -27.20
C LEU A 680 6.83 2.84 -26.19
N CYS A 681 6.32 1.84 -25.47
CA CYS A 681 5.18 2.00 -24.56
C CYS A 681 5.47 1.66 -23.09
N GLY A 682 6.72 1.38 -22.72
CA GLY A 682 7.12 1.15 -21.33
C GLY A 682 7.41 2.44 -20.55
N GLU A 683 7.66 2.31 -19.25
CA GLU A 683 7.75 3.45 -18.32
C GLU A 683 8.86 4.45 -18.67
N MET A 684 9.91 3.95 -19.34
CA MET A 684 11.02 4.75 -19.83
C MET A 684 10.59 5.88 -20.77
N ALA A 685 9.46 5.75 -21.47
CA ALA A 685 8.90 6.82 -22.29
C ALA A 685 8.39 8.02 -21.47
N GLY A 686 8.07 7.82 -20.18
CA GLY A 686 7.42 8.82 -19.34
C GLY A 686 8.37 9.70 -18.51
N ARG A 687 9.67 9.41 -18.47
CA ARG A 687 10.64 10.21 -17.72
C ARG A 687 11.45 11.09 -18.70
N PRO A 688 11.52 12.43 -18.53
CA PRO A 688 12.14 13.32 -19.51
C PRO A 688 13.57 12.92 -19.93
N LEU A 689 14.44 12.55 -18.97
CA LEU A 689 15.82 12.13 -19.28
C LEU A 689 15.87 10.92 -20.21
N THR A 690 15.08 9.88 -19.91
CA THR A 690 15.08 8.65 -20.71
C THR A 690 14.31 8.84 -22.00
N ALA A 691 13.20 9.58 -22.00
CA ALA A 691 12.45 9.94 -23.20
C ALA A 691 13.34 10.72 -24.18
N MET A 692 14.09 11.71 -23.71
CA MET A 692 15.10 12.44 -24.47
C MET A 692 16.08 11.49 -25.14
N THR A 693 16.60 10.53 -24.38
CA THR A 693 17.53 9.52 -24.90
C THR A 693 16.89 8.68 -26.00
N LEU A 694 15.65 8.22 -25.82
CA LEU A 694 14.91 7.45 -26.84
C LEU A 694 14.73 8.25 -28.13
N ILE A 695 14.36 9.52 -28.03
CA ILE A 695 14.20 10.39 -29.20
C ILE A 695 15.54 10.61 -29.89
N GLY A 696 16.62 10.79 -29.11
CA GLY A 696 18.00 10.85 -29.58
C GLY A 696 18.43 9.57 -30.31
N LEU A 697 18.01 8.38 -29.86
CA LEU A 697 18.26 7.12 -30.56
C LEU A 697 17.48 7.00 -31.88
N GLY A 698 16.43 7.81 -32.09
CA GLY A 698 15.65 7.83 -33.33
C GLY A 698 14.19 7.45 -33.17
N PHE A 699 13.67 7.21 -31.95
CA PHE A 699 12.24 7.02 -31.76
C PHE A 699 11.47 8.30 -32.14
N ARG A 700 10.36 8.12 -32.86
CA ARG A 700 9.44 9.22 -33.25
C ARG A 700 8.04 9.08 -32.66
N SER A 701 7.75 7.94 -32.04
CA SER A 701 6.51 7.66 -31.33
C SER A 701 6.82 7.06 -29.97
N ILE A 702 6.33 7.67 -28.90
CA ILE A 702 6.50 7.16 -27.53
C ILE A 702 5.17 7.28 -26.79
N SER A 703 4.84 6.25 -26.00
CA SER A 703 3.58 6.11 -25.30
C SER A 703 3.82 5.98 -23.80
N MET A 704 3.13 6.81 -23.01
CA MET A 704 3.42 7.01 -21.58
C MET A 704 2.14 7.27 -20.77
N SER A 705 2.25 7.43 -19.45
CA SER A 705 1.11 7.87 -18.63
C SER A 705 0.68 9.30 -18.99
N ALA A 706 -0.60 9.62 -18.81
CA ALA A 706 -1.13 10.95 -19.14
C ALA A 706 -0.38 12.10 -18.44
N ALA A 707 0.04 11.88 -17.19
CA ALA A 707 0.78 12.86 -16.39
C ALA A 707 2.19 13.15 -16.93
N ALA A 708 2.81 12.19 -17.62
CA ALA A 708 4.17 12.33 -18.16
C ALA A 708 4.24 13.14 -19.46
N ILE A 709 3.11 13.30 -20.18
CA ILE A 709 3.07 13.97 -21.49
C ILE A 709 3.50 15.44 -21.38
N GLY A 710 3.06 16.17 -20.35
CA GLY A 710 3.43 17.56 -20.12
C GLY A 710 4.94 17.78 -19.94
N PRO A 711 5.57 17.11 -18.95
CA PRO A 711 7.02 17.13 -18.76
C PRO A 711 7.82 16.75 -20.01
N VAL A 712 7.46 15.67 -20.70
CA VAL A 712 8.16 15.24 -21.91
C VAL A 712 7.99 16.26 -23.04
N LYS A 713 6.80 16.85 -23.20
CA LYS A 713 6.56 17.90 -24.20
C LYS A 713 7.36 19.18 -23.90
N ALA A 714 7.54 19.55 -22.64
CA ALA A 714 8.40 20.67 -22.25
C ALA A 714 9.88 20.41 -22.62
N MET A 715 10.36 19.19 -22.34
CA MET A 715 11.71 18.73 -22.70
C MET A 715 11.95 18.80 -24.21
N LEU A 716 10.97 18.36 -25.03
CA LEU A 716 11.07 18.40 -26.49
C LEU A 716 11.39 19.81 -27.02
N GLY A 717 10.74 20.85 -26.48
CA GLY A 717 10.91 22.22 -26.96
C GLY A 717 12.34 22.76 -26.85
N ALA A 718 13.17 22.18 -25.97
CA ALA A 718 14.58 22.53 -25.81
C ALA A 718 15.54 21.55 -26.51
N LEU A 719 15.06 20.36 -26.88
CA LEU A 719 15.89 19.27 -27.41
C LEU A 719 16.29 19.50 -28.88
N ASP A 720 17.59 19.46 -29.15
CA ASP A 720 18.15 19.29 -30.50
C ASP A 720 18.44 17.81 -30.75
N THR A 721 17.61 17.16 -31.57
CA THR A 721 17.71 15.71 -31.78
C THR A 721 18.92 15.33 -32.62
N THR A 722 19.31 16.18 -33.56
CA THR A 722 20.46 15.94 -34.45
C THR A 722 21.75 15.90 -33.65
N LYS A 723 21.94 16.87 -32.75
CA LYS A 723 23.11 16.94 -31.86
C LYS A 723 23.16 15.74 -30.90
N LEU A 724 22.04 15.39 -30.28
CA LEU A 724 21.97 14.27 -29.34
C LEU A 724 22.20 12.92 -30.04
N ASN A 725 21.63 12.73 -31.24
CA ASN A 725 21.81 11.50 -32.02
C ASN A 725 23.27 11.24 -32.36
N ALA A 726 24.00 12.28 -32.81
CA ALA A 726 25.43 12.17 -33.11
C ALA A 726 26.23 11.76 -31.87
N LEU A 727 25.99 12.42 -30.72
CA LEU A 727 26.66 12.10 -29.46
C LEU A 727 26.38 10.66 -29.00
N LEU A 728 25.12 10.25 -29.02
CA LEU A 728 24.72 8.90 -28.60
C LEU A 728 25.35 7.82 -29.49
N ASN A 729 25.37 8.02 -30.80
CA ASN A 729 25.96 7.06 -31.71
C ASN A 729 27.47 6.93 -31.51
N GLU A 730 28.18 8.05 -31.37
CA GLU A 730 29.62 8.03 -31.08
C GLU A 730 29.92 7.27 -29.78
N GLU A 731 29.19 7.56 -28.71
CA GLU A 731 29.41 6.93 -27.39
C GLU A 731 29.04 5.44 -27.39
N LEU A 732 27.94 5.06 -28.05
CA LEU A 732 27.53 3.66 -28.12
C LEU A 732 28.45 2.81 -28.99
N ASP A 733 29.23 3.40 -29.91
CA ASP A 733 30.16 2.68 -30.78
C ASP A 733 31.57 2.53 -30.16
N LYS A 734 31.84 3.20 -29.03
CA LYS A 734 33.11 3.04 -28.30
C LYS A 734 33.25 1.62 -27.74
N PRO A 735 34.48 1.05 -27.70
CA PRO A 735 34.72 -0.26 -27.10
C PRO A 735 34.63 -0.25 -25.56
N ASN A 736 35.01 0.86 -24.91
CA ASN A 736 35.00 1.01 -23.45
C ASN A 736 33.92 2.01 -23.01
N VAL A 737 32.65 1.70 -23.27
CA VAL A 737 31.54 2.56 -22.83
C VAL A 737 31.35 2.43 -21.31
N ALA A 738 31.05 3.55 -20.66
CA ALA A 738 30.69 3.57 -19.24
C ALA A 738 29.52 2.61 -18.94
N HIS A 739 29.43 2.14 -17.70
CA HIS A 739 28.37 1.22 -17.26
C HIS A 739 26.95 1.77 -17.52
N SER A 740 26.78 3.09 -17.42
CA SER A 740 25.55 3.81 -17.74
C SER A 740 25.88 5.11 -18.45
N LEU A 741 25.05 5.49 -19.43
CA LEU A 741 25.10 6.80 -20.09
C LEU A 741 24.30 7.86 -19.31
N ARG A 742 23.74 7.54 -18.13
CA ARG A 742 22.91 8.48 -17.35
C ARG A 742 23.61 9.80 -17.05
N GLU A 743 24.85 9.78 -16.57
CA GLU A 743 25.60 11.00 -16.26
C GLU A 743 25.87 11.82 -17.52
N LEU A 744 26.19 11.16 -18.64
CA LEU A 744 26.36 11.82 -19.92
C LEU A 744 25.07 12.52 -20.37
N MET A 745 23.92 11.85 -20.22
CA MET A 745 22.62 12.42 -20.57
C MET A 745 22.22 13.57 -19.64
N LEU A 746 22.57 13.50 -18.35
CA LEU A 746 22.36 14.59 -17.41
C LEU A 746 23.20 15.82 -17.78
N ARG A 747 24.50 15.62 -18.07
CA ARG A 747 25.38 16.71 -18.52
C ARG A 747 24.91 17.30 -19.84
N PHE A 748 24.50 16.48 -20.81
CA PHE A 748 23.92 16.99 -22.05
C PHE A 748 22.67 17.83 -21.81
N ALA A 749 21.79 17.41 -20.90
CA ALA A 749 20.61 18.18 -20.56
C ALA A 749 20.97 19.53 -19.91
N GLU A 750 21.94 19.53 -18.99
CA GLU A 750 22.45 20.73 -18.33
C GLU A 750 23.11 21.70 -19.32
N ASP A 751 24.02 21.21 -20.18
CA ASP A 751 24.76 22.00 -21.17
C ASP A 751 23.87 22.64 -22.25
N ASN A 752 22.64 22.15 -22.42
CA ASN A 752 21.70 22.61 -23.44
C ASN A 752 20.39 23.17 -22.84
N ASP A 753 20.35 23.43 -21.53
CA ASP A 753 19.20 23.98 -20.81
C ASP A 753 17.89 23.18 -21.02
N ILE A 754 18.01 21.85 -21.06
CA ILE A 754 16.88 20.95 -21.29
C ILE A 754 16.15 20.69 -19.96
N PRO A 755 14.85 20.99 -19.83
CA PRO A 755 14.12 20.78 -18.58
C PRO A 755 13.83 19.30 -18.36
N LEU A 756 14.31 18.75 -17.23
CA LEU A 756 14.09 17.36 -16.81
C LEU A 756 12.96 17.16 -15.79
#